data_AF-L8JS62-F1
#
_entry.id   AF-L8JS62-F1
#
_cell.length_a   1.000
_cell.length_b   1.000
_cell.length_c   1.000
_cell.angle_alpha   90.00
_cell.angle_beta   90.00
_cell.angle_gamma   90.00
#
_symmetry.space_group_name_H-M   'P 1'
#
loop_
_entity.id
_entity.type
_entity.pdbx_description
1 polymer ?
#
loop_
_entity_poly.entity_id
_entity_poly.type
_entity_poly.pdbx_seq_one_letter_code
_entity_poly.pdbx_strand_id
1 'polypeptide(L)'
;MQSKFFWKNWPSPYKQLYLVLLFVITLSILWFCYNFLGGVESVIGWDILGKTDRVNIIIDTFSTGPFNLTTSADNILFFQQFSGSAPDTNVLSYYIFLLVAVLSINILVAVISALPRFWYFTGMAIFAFVLVNYKLELLLLFGSEQKWGLIIALLLYLPASYFFNAVRQEVPFLKRLLTFLSITVIMALLVAFFAEVETPFLYLATYGMSNALVISLIFILMIAHEIIASFIYLLTSSGSTSGRNTLLHFYLITAIYLTNLVLAYLYETNVINWNIIYVNLFLLLLISALLGLWGFRQREEQYKYLFNFFPLGAIAYVTLAICCFTTIAHFFGTFNDPGIEVFRDFIIYAHLGYGIIFVVYITSNFLDPLKRSMPVYKVLYKPTAMPYFTFRLAGLIAFTAFLVKSNWEVPVNQSISAYYNGIADMHYHNKELRLAETYYHEAAVFGYRNHKSHYMLGLLAAQRKDPVKAAVYYKTAIAKNPSPQGYVNLSNLYLEQSRFFDALFVLNEGLENTPKNGHILNNLGLAYAKTNILDTAAYYLNEAFENKVTQYTASSNILALLAKHDLRLNADSIINAFDVREDPISLNNSFVLKNRAHEYLNKEFTPEDSVLSFLDASILYNQAFNHLFEGDSINTGKISQFIDVSANLNHKESLQLALCLNRYDDQDVNRAFRQLNWLANTSVANGGKYFNLIGLWALQQKAPDVAVEYFTWAADRNFKEAKLHLAITLTENRSLEMARAAWEELLTVGDSKVKAMAHTILKILNTQPTDYPAFNDSDKYLYLRYFIDHTDTLKFNKLVSEIKSSNYKAQAIFDMSQKLWKNDQTEPAIDYYTRLSGLEITDQQLFDDIHWYELKMLAARGTVRGLSTKINQGIAFDENRIIEKHYYTALINEASGDTVNARQNYSFIAYKNPFFEEAVIAAANFLGINDRFEAYNILLSAIEINPRSIKLLKAYILQCARVQLNSYARHSLEELQVLVSDNSYNQFVKEYEELVKKVEEAEQNF
;
A
#
# COMPACT_ATOMS: atom_id res chain seq x y z
N MET A 1 -18.59 -41.44 -50.63
CA MET A 1 -17.90 -40.74 -49.53
C MET A 1 -17.52 -39.34 -49.99
N GLN A 2 -18.23 -38.28 -49.59
CA GLN A 2 -17.65 -36.95 -49.69
C GLN A 2 -16.53 -36.90 -48.64
N SER A 3 -15.27 -36.88 -49.08
CA SER A 3 -14.10 -36.87 -48.19
C SER A 3 -14.26 -35.79 -47.12
N LYS A 4 -14.20 -36.19 -45.83
CA LYS A 4 -14.18 -35.26 -44.68
C LYS A 4 -13.10 -34.17 -44.86
N PHE A 5 -12.01 -34.51 -45.56
CA PHE A 5 -10.90 -33.62 -45.93
C PHE A 5 -10.86 -33.42 -47.45
N PHE A 6 -11.73 -32.58 -47.98
CA PHE A 6 -11.89 -32.40 -49.43
C PHE A 6 -10.66 -31.83 -50.14
N TRP A 7 -9.77 -31.16 -49.39
CA TRP A 7 -8.53 -30.56 -49.89
C TRP A 7 -7.37 -31.56 -50.04
N LYS A 8 -7.54 -32.83 -49.65
CA LYS A 8 -6.47 -33.84 -49.77
C LYS A 8 -5.98 -34.02 -51.21
N ASN A 9 -6.88 -33.86 -52.18
CA ASN A 9 -6.65 -34.08 -53.61
C ASN A 9 -6.32 -32.79 -54.37
N TRP A 10 -6.09 -31.67 -53.67
CA TRP A 10 -5.75 -30.41 -54.33
C TRP A 10 -4.28 -30.38 -54.76
N PRO A 11 -3.94 -29.63 -55.83
CA PRO A 11 -2.55 -29.36 -56.21
C PRO A 11 -1.75 -28.79 -55.04
N SER A 12 -0.49 -29.22 -54.92
CA SER A 12 0.40 -28.90 -53.79
C SER A 12 0.38 -27.42 -53.33
N PRO A 13 0.55 -26.40 -54.20
CA PRO A 13 0.62 -25.01 -53.73
C PRO A 13 -0.68 -24.51 -53.09
N TYR A 14 -1.84 -24.91 -53.61
CA TYR A 14 -3.14 -24.53 -53.06
C TYR A 14 -3.49 -25.30 -51.80
N LYS A 15 -3.09 -26.58 -51.74
CA LYS A 15 -3.23 -27.41 -50.54
C LYS A 15 -2.41 -26.86 -49.38
N GLN A 16 -1.15 -26.50 -49.62
CA GLN A 16 -0.26 -25.92 -48.61
C GLN A 16 -0.81 -24.58 -48.09
N LEU A 17 -1.20 -23.67 -48.99
CA LEU A 17 -1.81 -22.39 -48.60
C LEU A 17 -3.06 -22.60 -47.75
N TYR A 18 -3.95 -23.51 -48.16
CA TYR A 18 -5.17 -23.79 -47.40
C TYR A 18 -4.87 -24.39 -46.02
N LEU A 19 -3.86 -25.27 -45.90
CA LEU A 19 -3.42 -25.79 -44.59
C LEU A 19 -2.85 -24.69 -43.70
N VAL A 20 -2.09 -23.73 -44.26
CA VAL A 20 -1.61 -22.56 -43.52
C VAL A 20 -2.78 -21.73 -43.01
N LEU A 21 -3.79 -21.46 -43.83
CA LEU A 21 -4.99 -20.73 -43.40
C LEU A 21 -5.78 -21.49 -42.31
N LEU A 22 -5.89 -22.82 -42.42
CA LEU A 22 -6.50 -23.65 -41.37
C LEU A 22 -5.70 -23.63 -40.05
N PHE A 23 -4.37 -23.49 -40.13
CA PHE A 23 -3.55 -23.29 -38.95
C PHE A 23 -3.77 -21.91 -38.32
N VAL A 24 -3.77 -20.85 -39.14
CA VAL A 24 -3.99 -19.46 -38.68
C VAL A 24 -5.38 -19.27 -38.06
N ILE A 25 -6.44 -19.84 -38.64
CA ILE A 25 -7.78 -19.78 -38.02
C ILE A 25 -7.82 -20.52 -36.68
N THR A 26 -7.10 -21.65 -36.56
CA THR A 26 -7.01 -22.39 -35.29
C THR A 26 -6.32 -21.54 -34.22
N LEU A 27 -5.21 -20.86 -34.57
CA LEU A 27 -4.55 -19.92 -33.67
C LEU A 27 -5.47 -18.75 -33.29
N SER A 28 -6.24 -18.22 -34.24
CA SER A 28 -7.17 -17.12 -34.00
C SER A 28 -8.30 -17.53 -33.04
N ILE A 29 -8.81 -18.76 -33.18
CA ILE A 29 -9.80 -19.34 -32.26
C ILE A 29 -9.19 -19.59 -30.88
N LEU A 30 -7.97 -20.12 -30.79
CA LEU A 30 -7.29 -20.33 -29.50
C LEU A 30 -7.04 -19.01 -28.79
N TRP A 31 -6.63 -17.98 -29.52
CA TRP A 31 -6.44 -16.63 -28.98
C TRP A 31 -7.77 -16.03 -28.51
N PHE A 32 -8.84 -16.20 -29.29
CA PHE A 32 -10.19 -15.84 -28.85
C PHE A 32 -10.58 -16.55 -27.54
N CYS A 33 -10.42 -17.88 -27.46
CA CYS A 33 -10.77 -18.65 -26.27
C CYS A 33 -9.94 -18.22 -25.05
N TYR A 34 -8.65 -17.94 -25.22
CA TYR A 34 -7.77 -17.47 -24.16
C TYR A 34 -8.28 -16.15 -23.55
N ASN A 35 -8.57 -15.14 -24.37
CA ASN A 35 -9.07 -13.85 -23.88
C ASN A 35 -10.52 -13.94 -23.36
N PHE A 36 -11.35 -14.80 -23.95
CA PHE A 36 -12.72 -15.03 -23.48
C PHE A 36 -12.75 -15.62 -22.06
N LEU A 37 -11.83 -16.53 -21.74
CA LEU A 37 -11.73 -17.14 -20.40
C LEU A 37 -11.06 -16.23 -19.36
N GLY A 38 -10.19 -15.31 -19.79
CA GLY A 38 -9.49 -14.38 -18.90
C GLY A 38 -10.37 -13.29 -18.29
N GLY A 39 -11.44 -12.88 -18.98
CA GLY A 39 -12.39 -11.88 -18.47
C GLY A 39 -11.74 -10.52 -18.13
N VAL A 40 -12.44 -9.72 -17.31
CA VAL A 40 -12.02 -8.36 -16.93
C VAL A 40 -10.70 -8.36 -16.15
N GLU A 41 -10.49 -9.37 -15.31
CA GLU A 41 -9.32 -9.48 -14.42
C GLU A 41 -8.01 -9.71 -15.18
N SER A 42 -8.06 -10.22 -16.41
CA SER A 42 -6.87 -10.34 -17.26
C SER A 42 -6.38 -9.02 -17.86
N VAL A 43 -7.21 -7.96 -17.82
CA VAL A 43 -6.91 -6.66 -18.44
C VAL A 43 -6.73 -5.57 -17.38
N ILE A 44 -7.59 -5.54 -16.37
CA ILE A 44 -7.49 -4.56 -15.27
C ILE A 44 -6.74 -5.20 -14.10
N GLY A 45 -5.54 -4.72 -13.82
CA GLY A 45 -4.70 -5.18 -12.72
C GLY A 45 -5.10 -4.59 -11.35
N TRP A 46 -4.28 -4.92 -10.36
CA TRP A 46 -4.39 -4.43 -8.99
C TRP A 46 -3.09 -3.75 -8.58
N ASP A 47 -3.22 -2.54 -8.04
CA ASP A 47 -2.17 -1.83 -7.35
C ASP A 47 -2.39 -1.95 -5.83
N ILE A 48 -1.30 -1.98 -5.07
CA ILE A 48 -1.34 -2.00 -3.60
C ILE A 48 -0.85 -0.64 -3.10
N LEU A 49 -1.69 0.05 -2.35
CA LEU A 49 -1.38 1.32 -1.72
C LEU A 49 -1.07 1.09 -0.24
N GLY A 50 0.18 1.37 0.15
CA GLY A 50 0.59 1.38 1.55
C GLY A 50 0.14 2.68 2.24
N LYS A 51 -0.55 2.56 3.37
CA LYS A 51 -0.91 3.68 4.25
C LYS A 51 -0.26 3.50 5.61
N THR A 52 0.41 4.53 6.09
CA THR A 52 1.06 4.51 7.40
C THR A 52 0.14 5.04 8.49
N ASP A 53 0.34 4.53 9.70
CA ASP A 53 -0.27 5.05 10.93
C ASP A 53 0.77 5.04 12.07
N ARG A 54 0.47 5.72 13.17
CA ARG A 54 1.36 5.79 14.34
C ARG A 54 0.67 5.30 15.59
N VAL A 55 1.40 4.55 16.41
CA VAL A 55 0.95 4.10 17.72
C VAL A 55 1.95 4.58 18.75
N ASN A 56 1.47 5.31 19.76
CA ASN A 56 2.29 5.70 20.89
C ASN A 56 2.42 4.49 21.85
N ILE A 57 3.65 4.08 22.13
CA ILE A 57 3.99 2.94 22.97
C ILE A 57 4.78 3.44 24.19
N ILE A 58 4.35 2.99 25.37
CA ILE A 58 5.00 3.29 26.64
C ILE A 58 6.34 2.55 26.68
N ILE A 59 7.39 3.24 27.11
CA ILE A 59 8.73 2.67 27.29
C ILE A 59 8.88 2.27 28.76
N ASP A 60 8.73 3.25 29.66
CA ASP A 60 8.92 3.06 31.09
C ASP A 60 7.90 3.89 31.88
N THR A 61 7.65 3.49 33.13
CA THR A 61 6.79 4.18 34.10
C THR A 61 7.55 4.41 35.39
N PHE A 62 7.63 5.67 35.84
CA PHE A 62 8.29 6.04 37.09
C PHE A 62 7.43 6.97 37.94
N SER A 63 7.72 7.01 39.24
CA SER A 63 7.00 7.83 40.20
C SER A 63 7.84 9.03 40.64
N THR A 64 7.22 10.19 40.80
CA THR A 64 7.85 11.38 41.39
C THR A 64 6.84 12.05 42.30
N GLY A 65 7.14 12.11 43.60
CA GLY A 65 6.16 12.55 44.60
C GLY A 65 4.89 11.68 44.53
N PRO A 66 3.69 12.28 44.45
CA PRO A 66 2.44 11.54 44.28
C PRO A 66 2.11 11.21 42.80
N PHE A 67 2.98 11.53 41.85
CA PHE A 67 2.68 11.43 40.41
C PHE A 67 3.31 10.20 39.78
N ASN A 68 2.54 9.51 38.94
CA ASN A 68 3.05 8.44 38.07
C ASN A 68 3.16 9.00 36.65
N LEU A 69 4.37 8.96 36.10
CA LEU A 69 4.73 9.50 34.80
C LEU A 69 5.20 8.36 33.89
N THR A 70 4.97 8.53 32.59
CA THR A 70 5.32 7.53 31.58
C THR A 70 6.16 8.18 30.49
N THR A 71 7.24 7.52 30.09
CA THR A 71 7.96 7.85 28.86
C THR A 71 7.35 7.05 27.70
N SER A 72 7.28 7.63 26.51
CA SER A 72 6.73 6.96 25.34
C SER A 72 7.33 7.47 24.04
N ALA A 73 7.29 6.62 23.00
CA ALA A 73 7.63 7.02 21.63
C ALA A 73 6.63 6.45 20.62
N ASP A 74 6.64 7.01 19.40
CA ASP A 74 5.71 6.58 18.36
C ASP A 74 6.36 5.51 17.51
N ASN A 75 5.67 4.39 17.34
CA ASN A 75 6.02 3.35 16.40
C ASN A 75 5.16 3.47 15.15
N ILE A 76 5.71 3.11 13.99
CA ILE A 76 5.06 3.23 12.68
C ILE A 76 4.44 1.89 12.28
N LEU A 77 3.16 1.91 11.93
CA LEU A 77 2.41 0.80 11.36
C LEU A 77 2.15 1.02 9.87
N PHE A 78 1.98 -0.09 9.14
CA PHE A 78 1.59 -0.07 7.74
C PHE A 78 0.31 -0.88 7.53
N PHE A 79 -0.67 -0.26 6.87
CA PHE A 79 -1.83 -0.91 6.29
C PHE A 79 -1.68 -0.93 4.76
N GLN A 80 -2.22 -1.94 4.09
CA GLN A 80 -2.18 -2.09 2.65
C GLN A 80 -3.60 -2.22 2.08
N GLN A 81 -3.99 -1.27 1.24
CA GLN A 81 -5.29 -1.29 0.56
C GLN A 81 -5.09 -1.60 -0.93
N PHE A 82 -5.99 -2.37 -1.53
CA PHE A 82 -5.99 -2.57 -2.98
C PHE A 82 -6.62 -1.39 -3.70
N SER A 83 -6.17 -1.14 -4.93
CA SER A 83 -6.77 -0.22 -5.89
C SER A 83 -6.77 -0.89 -7.26
N GLY A 84 -7.84 -0.78 -8.03
CA GLY A 84 -7.85 -1.19 -9.42
C GLY A 84 -6.91 -0.32 -10.24
N SER A 85 -5.98 -0.94 -10.97
CA SER A 85 -4.99 -0.21 -11.76
C SER A 85 -5.58 0.33 -13.07
N ALA A 86 -4.85 1.23 -13.73
CA ALA A 86 -5.13 1.52 -15.12
C ALA A 86 -4.68 0.32 -15.98
N PRO A 87 -5.56 -0.24 -16.83
CA PRO A 87 -5.18 -1.32 -17.73
C PRO A 87 -4.06 -0.85 -18.66
N ASP A 88 -2.97 -1.63 -18.71
CA ASP A 88 -1.94 -1.41 -19.71
C ASP A 88 -2.54 -1.60 -21.10
N THR A 89 -2.18 -0.70 -22.01
CA THR A 89 -2.61 -0.85 -23.40
C THR A 89 -1.97 -2.11 -23.97
N ASN A 90 -2.79 -3.10 -24.32
CA ASN A 90 -2.33 -4.36 -24.92
C ASN A 90 -1.89 -4.15 -26.38
N VAL A 91 -0.75 -3.48 -26.57
CA VAL A 91 -0.19 -3.13 -27.88
C VAL A 91 0.04 -4.38 -28.74
N LEU A 92 0.44 -5.48 -28.12
CA LEU A 92 0.62 -6.76 -28.81
C LEU A 92 -0.69 -7.22 -29.48
N SER A 93 -1.83 -7.09 -28.79
CA SER A 93 -3.15 -7.39 -29.36
C SER A 93 -3.45 -6.54 -30.58
N TYR A 94 -3.15 -5.23 -30.55
CA TYR A 94 -3.32 -4.33 -31.69
C TYR A 94 -2.43 -4.72 -32.88
N TYR A 95 -1.16 -5.09 -32.65
CA TYR A 95 -0.25 -5.49 -33.71
C TYR A 95 -0.61 -6.84 -34.34
N ILE A 96 -0.99 -7.84 -33.53
CA ILE A 96 -1.49 -9.12 -34.03
C ILE A 96 -2.76 -8.90 -34.85
N PHE A 97 -3.69 -8.08 -34.33
CA PHE A 97 -4.91 -7.70 -35.03
C PHE A 97 -4.61 -7.04 -36.37
N LEU A 98 -3.75 -6.01 -36.42
CA LEU A 98 -3.40 -5.32 -37.64
C LEU A 98 -2.77 -6.27 -38.66
N LEU A 99 -1.79 -7.07 -38.24
CA LEU A 99 -1.09 -8.01 -39.11
C LEU A 99 -2.09 -8.97 -39.77
N VAL A 100 -2.96 -9.60 -38.98
CA VAL A 100 -3.93 -10.57 -39.49
C VAL A 100 -5.02 -9.90 -40.33
N ALA A 101 -5.49 -8.71 -39.94
CA ALA A 101 -6.47 -7.95 -40.72
C ALA A 101 -5.91 -7.54 -42.09
N VAL A 102 -4.68 -7.02 -42.14
CA VAL A 102 -3.99 -6.63 -43.38
C VAL A 102 -3.71 -7.85 -44.26
N LEU A 103 -3.24 -8.96 -43.69
CA LEU A 103 -3.07 -10.21 -44.43
C LEU A 103 -4.40 -10.71 -45.01
N SER A 104 -5.48 -10.63 -44.23
CA SER A 104 -6.82 -11.03 -44.66
C SER A 104 -7.32 -10.15 -45.81
N ILE A 105 -7.15 -8.83 -45.72
CA ILE A 105 -7.49 -7.88 -46.77
C ILE A 105 -6.69 -8.18 -48.05
N ASN A 106 -5.39 -8.46 -47.95
CA ASN A 106 -4.57 -8.81 -49.11
C ASN A 106 -5.03 -10.09 -49.82
N ILE A 107 -5.41 -11.11 -49.05
CA ILE A 107 -5.99 -12.34 -49.60
C ILE A 107 -7.33 -12.03 -50.29
N LEU A 108 -8.17 -11.20 -49.70
CA LEU A 108 -9.45 -10.79 -50.30
C LEU A 108 -9.24 -9.96 -51.58
N VAL A 109 -8.26 -9.05 -51.63
CA VAL A 109 -7.90 -8.30 -52.85
C VAL A 109 -7.38 -9.23 -53.94
N ALA A 110 -6.58 -10.24 -53.57
CA ALA A 110 -6.14 -11.27 -54.50
C ALA A 110 -7.34 -12.06 -55.08
N VAL A 111 -8.34 -12.39 -54.26
CA VAL A 111 -9.59 -13.01 -54.71
C VAL A 111 -10.38 -12.06 -55.63
N ILE A 112 -10.54 -10.78 -55.25
CA ILE A 112 -11.24 -9.75 -56.04
C ILE A 112 -10.60 -9.60 -57.43
N SER A 113 -9.28 -9.60 -57.52
CA SER A 113 -8.56 -9.48 -58.81
C SER A 113 -8.90 -10.61 -59.78
N ALA A 114 -9.35 -11.76 -59.29
CA ALA A 114 -9.71 -12.94 -60.08
C ALA A 114 -11.20 -13.01 -60.45
N LEU A 115 -12.02 -12.04 -60.01
CA LEU A 115 -13.46 -12.01 -60.28
C LEU A 115 -13.78 -11.57 -61.72
N PRO A 116 -14.97 -11.94 -62.24
CA PRO A 116 -15.49 -11.39 -63.50
C PRO A 116 -15.62 -9.86 -63.45
N ARG A 117 -15.52 -9.19 -64.61
CA ARG A 117 -15.39 -7.71 -64.74
C ARG A 117 -16.30 -6.91 -63.81
N PHE A 118 -17.60 -7.17 -63.81
CA PHE A 118 -18.56 -6.42 -62.97
C PHE A 118 -18.25 -6.54 -61.46
N TRP A 119 -17.99 -7.76 -60.99
CA TRP A 119 -17.70 -8.05 -59.59
C TRP A 119 -16.29 -7.62 -59.18
N TYR A 120 -15.34 -7.61 -60.11
CA TYR A 120 -14.02 -7.03 -59.90
C TYR A 120 -14.12 -5.52 -59.60
N PHE A 121 -14.79 -4.73 -60.45
CA PHE A 121 -14.93 -3.28 -60.21
C PHE A 121 -15.66 -2.99 -58.91
N THR A 122 -16.71 -3.75 -58.61
CA THR A 122 -17.44 -3.65 -57.33
C THR A 122 -16.53 -3.94 -56.13
N GLY A 123 -15.75 -5.03 -56.19
CA GLY A 123 -14.82 -5.39 -55.13
C GLY A 123 -13.69 -4.38 -54.96
N MET A 124 -13.13 -3.84 -56.04
CA MET A 124 -12.09 -2.83 -55.97
C MET A 124 -12.60 -1.47 -55.47
N ALA A 125 -13.85 -1.12 -55.75
CA ALA A 125 -14.49 0.06 -55.17
C ALA A 125 -14.63 -0.09 -53.64
N ILE A 126 -15.04 -1.26 -53.16
CA ILE A 126 -15.08 -1.58 -51.72
C ILE A 126 -13.66 -1.50 -51.12
N PHE A 127 -12.66 -2.05 -51.80
CA PHE A 127 -11.27 -1.99 -51.33
C PHE A 127 -10.72 -0.55 -51.28
N ALA A 128 -11.09 0.31 -52.22
CA ALA A 128 -10.73 1.73 -52.16
C ALA A 128 -11.30 2.39 -50.89
N PHE A 129 -12.54 2.06 -50.52
CA PHE A 129 -13.14 2.51 -49.25
C PHE A 129 -12.40 1.96 -48.02
N VAL A 130 -11.95 0.70 -48.06
CA VAL A 130 -11.12 0.11 -47.00
C VAL A 130 -9.83 0.93 -46.78
N LEU A 131 -9.16 1.37 -47.86
CA LEU A 131 -7.96 2.21 -47.76
C LEU A 131 -8.26 3.60 -47.18
N VAL A 132 -9.42 4.18 -47.50
CA VAL A 132 -9.85 5.47 -46.92
C VAL A 132 -10.04 5.37 -45.40
N ASN A 133 -10.62 4.27 -44.91
CA ASN A 133 -10.86 4.08 -43.47
C ASN A 133 -9.59 3.97 -42.63
N TYR A 134 -8.45 3.58 -43.21
CA TYR A 134 -7.17 3.59 -42.50
C TYR A 134 -6.65 5.00 -42.18
N LYS A 135 -7.25 6.06 -42.77
CA LYS A 135 -6.88 7.47 -42.56
C LYS A 135 -5.37 7.71 -42.61
N LEU A 136 -4.72 7.27 -43.69
CA LEU A 136 -3.26 7.32 -43.86
C LEU A 136 -2.69 8.74 -43.77
N GLU A 137 -3.50 9.77 -43.98
CA GLU A 137 -3.13 11.17 -43.77
C GLU A 137 -2.77 11.51 -42.31
N LEU A 138 -3.34 10.79 -41.33
CA LEU A 138 -3.06 11.04 -39.91
C LEU A 138 -1.67 10.55 -39.49
N LEU A 139 -0.99 9.77 -40.34
CA LEU A 139 0.38 9.34 -40.11
C LEU A 139 1.42 10.46 -40.41
N LEU A 140 0.97 11.58 -41.00
CA LEU A 140 1.83 12.70 -41.39
C LEU A 140 3.03 12.25 -42.23
N LEU A 141 2.77 11.43 -43.26
CA LEU A 141 3.82 10.93 -44.14
C LEU A 141 4.55 12.09 -44.83
N PHE A 142 5.88 12.11 -44.71
CA PHE A 142 6.74 13.19 -45.20
C PHE A 142 6.43 14.57 -44.57
N GLY A 143 5.91 14.60 -43.34
CA GLY A 143 5.57 15.83 -42.62
C GLY A 143 4.42 16.63 -43.23
N SER A 144 3.56 15.96 -44.02
CA SER A 144 2.45 16.60 -44.72
C SER A 144 1.10 16.07 -44.24
N GLU A 145 0.15 16.99 -44.01
CA GLU A 145 -1.27 16.65 -43.76
C GLU A 145 -2.02 16.23 -45.04
N GLN A 146 -1.36 16.27 -46.21
CA GLN A 146 -1.97 15.85 -47.47
C GLN A 146 -2.13 14.32 -47.52
N LYS A 147 -3.06 13.84 -48.36
CA LYS A 147 -3.42 12.42 -48.50
C LYS A 147 -2.40 11.57 -49.28
N TRP A 148 -1.10 11.86 -49.15
CA TRP A 148 -0.03 11.18 -49.90
C TRP A 148 -0.05 9.66 -49.70
N GLY A 149 -0.21 9.18 -48.47
CA GLY A 149 -0.30 7.75 -48.18
C GLY A 149 -1.43 7.04 -48.93
N LEU A 150 -2.63 7.63 -48.95
CA LEU A 150 -3.78 7.10 -49.68
C LEU A 150 -3.56 7.13 -51.20
N ILE A 151 -3.04 8.23 -51.73
CA ILE A 151 -2.75 8.38 -53.16
C ILE A 151 -1.75 7.32 -53.61
N ILE A 152 -0.65 7.14 -52.88
CA ILE A 152 0.37 6.12 -53.18
C ILE A 152 -0.23 4.72 -53.11
N ALA A 153 -1.02 4.41 -52.07
CA ALA A 153 -1.68 3.12 -51.95
C ALA A 153 -2.60 2.83 -53.16
N LEU A 154 -3.43 3.79 -53.56
CA LEU A 154 -4.32 3.63 -54.72
C LEU A 154 -3.52 3.45 -56.02
N LEU A 155 -2.44 4.22 -56.22
CA LEU A 155 -1.56 4.12 -57.39
C LEU A 155 -0.81 2.78 -57.47
N LEU A 156 -0.56 2.12 -56.34
CA LEU A 156 0.09 0.80 -56.33
C LEU A 156 -0.92 -0.34 -56.50
N TYR A 157 -2.01 -0.34 -55.70
CA TYR A 157 -2.96 -1.46 -55.69
C TYR A 157 -3.89 -1.48 -56.90
N LEU A 158 -4.43 -0.33 -57.35
CA LEU A 158 -5.43 -0.32 -58.43
C LEU A 158 -4.82 -0.79 -59.76
N PRO A 159 -3.69 -0.25 -60.25
CA PRO A 159 -3.10 -0.71 -61.51
C PRO A 159 -2.64 -2.16 -61.46
N ALA A 160 -2.05 -2.60 -60.34
CA ALA A 160 -1.63 -4.00 -60.16
C ALA A 160 -2.84 -4.95 -60.22
N SER A 161 -3.94 -4.61 -59.57
CA SER A 161 -5.17 -5.41 -59.61
C SER A 161 -5.80 -5.44 -61.01
N TYR A 162 -5.78 -4.30 -61.72
CA TYR A 162 -6.35 -4.19 -63.07
C TYR A 162 -5.52 -4.99 -64.07
N PHE A 163 -4.19 -4.99 -63.92
CA PHE A 163 -3.29 -5.82 -64.72
C PHE A 163 -3.66 -7.31 -64.63
N PHE A 164 -3.92 -7.82 -63.42
CA PHE A 164 -4.32 -9.22 -63.25
C PHE A 164 -5.75 -9.54 -63.72
N ASN A 165 -6.65 -8.56 -63.71
CA ASN A 165 -8.03 -8.76 -64.13
C ASN A 165 -8.24 -8.62 -65.64
N ALA A 166 -7.64 -7.60 -66.26
CA ALA A 166 -7.91 -7.21 -67.64
C ALA A 166 -6.79 -7.55 -68.62
N VAL A 167 -5.53 -7.61 -68.18
CA VAL A 167 -4.37 -7.77 -69.08
C VAL A 167 -3.83 -9.20 -69.05
N ARG A 168 -3.56 -9.77 -67.87
CA ARG A 168 -3.05 -11.14 -67.70
C ARG A 168 -3.89 -11.94 -66.72
N GLN A 169 -4.98 -12.52 -67.23
CA GLN A 169 -5.92 -13.33 -66.46
C GLN A 169 -5.33 -14.69 -66.00
N GLU A 170 -4.41 -15.27 -66.77
CA GLU A 170 -3.80 -16.58 -66.52
C GLU A 170 -2.82 -16.64 -65.34
N VAL A 171 -2.56 -15.51 -64.66
CA VAL A 171 -1.62 -15.48 -63.53
C VAL A 171 -2.19 -16.28 -62.36
N PRO A 172 -1.45 -17.30 -61.84
CA PRO A 172 -1.89 -18.10 -60.70
C PRO A 172 -2.14 -17.24 -59.46
N PHE A 173 -3.12 -17.65 -58.64
CA PHE A 173 -3.52 -16.94 -57.42
C PHE A 173 -2.34 -16.60 -56.50
N LEU A 174 -1.41 -17.54 -56.30
CA LEU A 174 -0.28 -17.35 -55.39
C LEU A 174 0.64 -16.19 -55.85
N LYS A 175 0.83 -16.01 -57.16
CA LYS A 175 1.60 -14.87 -57.69
C LYS A 175 0.85 -13.55 -57.47
N ARG A 176 -0.48 -13.54 -57.65
CA ARG A 176 -1.33 -12.37 -57.37
C ARG A 176 -1.23 -11.97 -55.89
N LEU A 177 -1.37 -12.95 -54.99
CA LEU A 177 -1.22 -12.76 -53.54
C LEU A 177 0.16 -12.23 -53.18
N LEU A 178 1.24 -12.82 -53.72
CA LEU A 178 2.60 -12.33 -53.48
C LEU A 178 2.78 -10.88 -53.94
N THR A 179 2.23 -10.49 -55.09
CA THR A 179 2.28 -9.10 -55.55
C THR A 179 1.61 -8.14 -54.57
N PHE A 180 0.41 -8.44 -54.09
CA PHE A 180 -0.28 -7.56 -53.13
C PHE A 180 0.42 -7.53 -51.76
N LEU A 181 0.94 -8.67 -51.30
CA LEU A 181 1.78 -8.72 -50.11
C LEU A 181 3.04 -7.85 -50.29
N SER A 182 3.74 -7.93 -51.42
CA SER A 182 4.90 -7.07 -51.70
C SER A 182 4.54 -5.59 -51.71
N ILE A 183 3.40 -5.20 -52.31
CA ILE A 183 2.90 -3.82 -52.25
C ILE A 183 2.64 -3.40 -50.80
N THR A 184 2.04 -4.28 -50.00
CA THR A 184 1.80 -4.03 -48.57
C THR A 184 3.09 -3.84 -47.81
N VAL A 185 4.11 -4.66 -48.06
CA VAL A 185 5.43 -4.51 -47.42
C VAL A 185 6.06 -3.18 -47.82
N ILE A 186 5.98 -2.77 -49.10
CA ILE A 186 6.46 -1.46 -49.54
C ILE A 186 5.73 -0.34 -48.78
N MET A 187 4.40 -0.43 -48.66
CA MET A 187 3.63 0.54 -47.88
C MET A 187 4.01 0.54 -46.41
N ALA A 188 4.22 -0.62 -45.79
CA ALA A 188 4.66 -0.72 -44.40
C ALA A 188 6.06 -0.13 -44.19
N LEU A 189 6.99 -0.31 -45.14
CA LEU A 189 8.31 0.32 -45.11
C LEU A 189 8.19 1.84 -45.26
N LEU A 190 7.33 2.33 -46.16
CA LEU A 190 7.08 3.77 -46.29
C LEU A 190 6.56 4.36 -44.97
N VAL A 191 5.62 3.69 -44.30
CA VAL A 191 5.11 4.12 -43.00
C VAL A 191 6.21 4.06 -41.93
N ALA A 192 7.00 3.00 -41.89
CA ALA A 192 8.05 2.83 -40.88
C ALA A 192 9.15 3.90 -40.97
N PHE A 193 9.49 4.37 -42.17
CA PHE A 193 10.58 5.33 -42.37
C PHE A 193 10.13 6.79 -42.49
N PHE A 194 8.89 7.07 -42.88
CA PHE A 194 8.45 8.43 -43.21
C PHE A 194 7.25 8.94 -42.41
N ALA A 195 6.67 8.15 -41.51
CA ALA A 195 5.64 8.64 -40.59
C ALA A 195 6.27 9.43 -39.44
N GLU A 196 5.69 10.59 -39.10
CA GLU A 196 6.18 11.44 -38.01
C GLU A 196 5.47 11.20 -36.67
N VAL A 197 4.38 10.42 -36.67
CA VAL A 197 3.63 10.09 -35.46
C VAL A 197 4.31 9.04 -34.60
N GLU A 198 4.11 9.13 -33.28
CA GLU A 198 4.52 8.10 -32.33
C GLU A 198 3.66 6.83 -32.55
N THR A 199 4.31 5.67 -32.65
CA THR A 199 3.70 4.34 -32.90
C THR A 199 2.76 4.27 -34.13
N PRO A 200 3.25 4.49 -35.37
CA PRO A 200 2.41 4.59 -36.58
C PRO A 200 1.60 3.34 -36.92
N PHE A 201 2.09 2.14 -36.56
CA PHE A 201 1.32 0.91 -36.75
C PHE A 201 0.16 0.76 -35.77
N LEU A 202 0.26 1.36 -34.58
CA LEU A 202 -0.85 1.37 -33.63
C LEU A 202 -1.99 2.26 -34.15
N TYR A 203 -1.67 3.41 -34.76
CA TYR A 203 -2.61 4.23 -35.53
C TYR A 203 -3.33 3.39 -36.60
N LEU A 204 -2.60 2.66 -37.43
CA LEU A 204 -3.24 1.84 -38.47
C LEU A 204 -4.16 0.75 -37.90
N ALA A 205 -3.81 0.17 -36.75
CA ALA A 205 -4.63 -0.83 -36.09
C ALA A 205 -5.96 -0.25 -35.60
N THR A 206 -5.94 0.92 -34.96
CA THR A 206 -7.13 1.56 -34.39
C THR A 206 -8.06 2.11 -35.48
N TYR A 207 -7.52 2.85 -36.45
CA TYR A 207 -8.31 3.43 -37.54
C TYR A 207 -8.86 2.35 -38.49
N GLY A 208 -8.10 1.28 -38.72
CA GLY A 208 -8.51 0.14 -39.54
C GLY A 208 -9.56 -0.79 -38.92
N MET A 209 -9.91 -0.61 -37.64
CA MET A 209 -10.82 -1.50 -36.91
C MET A 209 -12.22 -1.62 -37.54
N SER A 210 -12.73 -0.52 -38.10
CA SER A 210 -14.01 -0.46 -38.79
C SER A 210 -14.09 -1.44 -39.97
N ASN A 211 -12.99 -1.60 -40.72
CA ASN A 211 -12.92 -2.52 -41.83
C ASN A 211 -13.11 -3.97 -41.38
N ALA A 212 -12.44 -4.35 -40.29
CA ALA A 212 -12.52 -5.71 -39.76
C ALA A 212 -13.91 -6.02 -39.16
N LEU A 213 -14.56 -5.04 -38.52
CA LEU A 213 -15.95 -5.16 -38.05
C LEU A 213 -16.92 -5.44 -39.19
N VAL A 214 -16.84 -4.70 -40.29
CA VAL A 214 -17.71 -4.90 -41.47
C VAL A 214 -17.47 -6.28 -42.10
N ILE A 215 -16.20 -6.68 -42.26
CA ILE A 215 -15.83 -8.01 -42.77
C ILE A 215 -16.44 -9.11 -41.88
N SER A 216 -16.36 -8.93 -40.56
CA SER A 216 -16.88 -9.89 -39.58
C SER A 216 -18.41 -10.00 -39.63
N LEU A 217 -19.12 -8.86 -39.77
CA LEU A 217 -20.58 -8.85 -39.94
C LEU A 217 -21.00 -9.62 -41.20
N ILE A 218 -20.32 -9.38 -42.34
CA ILE A 218 -20.58 -10.11 -43.58
C ILE A 218 -20.39 -11.62 -43.37
N PHE A 219 -19.34 -12.01 -42.66
CA PHE A 219 -19.07 -13.41 -42.32
C PHE A 219 -20.20 -14.01 -41.46
N ILE A 220 -20.63 -13.33 -40.40
CA ILE A 220 -21.72 -13.78 -39.52
C ILE A 220 -23.02 -14.00 -40.32
N LEU A 221 -23.42 -13.02 -41.15
CA LEU A 221 -24.62 -13.15 -42.00
C LEU A 221 -24.48 -14.29 -43.02
N MET A 222 -23.26 -14.61 -43.46
CA MET A 222 -23.00 -15.71 -44.39
C MET A 222 -23.24 -17.10 -43.76
N ILE A 223 -22.98 -17.26 -42.46
CA ILE A 223 -23.02 -18.56 -41.76
C ILE A 223 -24.22 -18.74 -40.81
N ALA A 224 -25.02 -17.70 -40.59
CA ALA A 224 -26.09 -17.69 -39.58
C ALA A 224 -27.17 -18.79 -39.69
N HIS A 225 -27.31 -19.45 -40.84
CA HIS A 225 -28.28 -20.55 -41.06
C HIS A 225 -27.64 -21.95 -40.98
N GLU A 226 -26.31 -22.04 -40.81
CA GLU A 226 -25.56 -23.31 -40.92
C GLU A 226 -25.98 -24.35 -39.86
N ILE A 227 -26.41 -23.91 -38.68
CA ILE A 227 -26.92 -24.83 -37.65
C ILE A 227 -28.18 -25.55 -38.12
N ILE A 228 -29.16 -24.83 -38.68
CA ILE A 228 -30.38 -25.45 -39.21
C ILE A 228 -30.07 -26.31 -40.43
N ALA A 229 -29.13 -25.89 -41.29
CA ALA A 229 -28.63 -26.72 -42.39
C ALA A 229 -28.01 -28.03 -41.90
N SER A 230 -27.30 -28.00 -40.76
CA SER A 230 -26.73 -29.19 -40.14
C SER A 230 -27.79 -30.14 -39.60
N PHE A 231 -28.93 -29.65 -39.11
CA PHE A 231 -30.06 -30.50 -38.72
C PHE A 231 -30.60 -31.30 -39.91
N ILE A 232 -30.75 -30.66 -41.08
CA ILE A 232 -31.14 -31.36 -42.32
C ILE A 232 -30.09 -32.40 -42.71
N TYR A 233 -28.80 -32.07 -42.60
CA TYR A 233 -27.72 -33.01 -42.85
C TYR A 233 -27.81 -34.23 -41.94
N LEU A 234 -27.91 -34.03 -40.62
CA LEU A 234 -27.98 -35.12 -39.65
C LEU A 234 -29.21 -36.00 -39.88
N LEU A 235 -30.38 -35.41 -40.10
CA LEU A 235 -31.65 -36.14 -40.25
C LEU A 235 -31.77 -36.90 -41.58
N THR A 236 -31.11 -36.44 -42.65
CA THR A 236 -31.26 -37.03 -44.00
C THR A 236 -30.02 -37.76 -44.51
N SER A 237 -28.91 -37.77 -43.74
CA SER A 237 -27.68 -38.50 -44.09
C SER A 237 -27.58 -39.90 -43.47
N SER A 238 -28.25 -40.15 -42.33
CA SER A 238 -28.35 -41.49 -41.74
C SER A 238 -29.32 -42.34 -42.58
N GLY A 239 -28.79 -43.31 -43.33
CA GLY A 239 -29.57 -44.15 -44.27
C GLY A 239 -30.61 -45.10 -43.65
N SER A 240 -31.18 -44.79 -42.48
CA SER A 240 -32.25 -45.61 -41.90
C SER A 240 -33.58 -45.33 -42.61
N THR A 241 -34.01 -46.29 -43.43
CA THR A 241 -35.31 -46.37 -44.11
C THR A 241 -36.53 -46.49 -43.17
N SER A 242 -36.35 -46.32 -41.84
CA SER A 242 -37.41 -46.53 -40.83
C SER A 242 -37.82 -45.26 -40.05
N GLY A 243 -37.34 -44.07 -40.44
CA GLY A 243 -37.77 -42.81 -39.82
C GLY A 243 -39.13 -42.36 -40.36
N ARG A 244 -40.24 -42.87 -39.81
CA ARG A 244 -41.61 -42.47 -40.21
C ARG A 244 -41.93 -40.97 -39.98
N ASN A 245 -41.00 -40.16 -39.47
CA ASN A 245 -41.25 -38.80 -38.96
C ASN A 245 -40.08 -37.80 -39.18
N THR A 246 -39.27 -37.92 -40.25
CA THR A 246 -38.14 -36.98 -40.54
C THR A 246 -38.56 -35.50 -40.52
N LEU A 247 -39.72 -35.19 -41.08
CA LEU A 247 -40.30 -33.85 -41.09
C LEU A 247 -40.60 -33.34 -39.67
N LEU A 248 -41.19 -34.19 -38.83
CA LEU A 248 -41.55 -33.85 -37.45
C LEU A 248 -40.29 -33.60 -36.62
N HIS A 249 -39.27 -34.46 -36.74
CA HIS A 249 -37.99 -34.28 -36.04
C HIS A 249 -37.28 -33.00 -36.46
N PHE A 250 -37.32 -32.65 -37.75
CA PHE A 250 -36.76 -31.39 -38.23
C PHE A 250 -37.43 -30.17 -37.57
N TYR A 251 -38.76 -30.10 -37.60
CA TYR A 251 -39.48 -28.99 -36.97
C TYR A 251 -39.31 -28.97 -35.46
N LEU A 252 -39.29 -30.12 -34.79
CA LEU A 252 -39.09 -30.22 -33.35
C LEU A 252 -37.73 -29.67 -32.91
N ILE A 253 -36.63 -30.17 -33.51
CA ILE A 253 -35.27 -29.74 -33.16
C ILE A 253 -35.08 -28.26 -33.51
N THR A 254 -35.60 -27.82 -34.65
CA THR A 254 -35.50 -26.42 -35.07
C THR A 254 -36.33 -25.49 -34.17
N ALA A 255 -37.51 -25.92 -33.72
CA ALA A 255 -38.33 -25.16 -32.78
C ALA A 255 -37.63 -25.02 -31.43
N ILE A 256 -37.00 -26.07 -30.91
CA ILE A 256 -36.19 -26.02 -29.68
C ILE A 256 -35.04 -25.02 -29.85
N TYR A 257 -34.31 -25.11 -30.96
CA TYR A 257 -33.21 -24.21 -31.27
C TYR A 257 -33.65 -22.74 -31.36
N LEU A 258 -34.68 -22.44 -32.15
CA LEU A 258 -35.18 -21.07 -32.30
C LEU A 258 -35.79 -20.53 -31.01
N THR A 259 -36.46 -21.37 -30.21
CA THR A 259 -36.98 -20.97 -28.90
C THR A 259 -35.84 -20.59 -27.96
N ASN A 260 -34.75 -21.37 -27.91
CA ASN A 260 -33.58 -21.04 -27.12
C ASN A 260 -32.90 -19.74 -27.58
N LEU A 261 -32.85 -19.48 -28.89
CA LEU A 261 -32.35 -18.19 -29.39
C LEU A 261 -33.28 -17.02 -29.06
N VAL A 262 -34.59 -17.22 -29.07
CA VAL A 262 -35.56 -16.20 -28.64
C VAL A 262 -35.40 -15.93 -27.14
N LEU A 263 -35.22 -16.96 -26.31
CA LEU A 263 -34.96 -16.78 -24.88
C LEU A 263 -33.65 -16.02 -24.64
N ALA A 264 -32.58 -16.37 -25.37
CA ALA A 264 -31.34 -15.60 -25.33
C ALA A 264 -31.58 -14.14 -25.74
N TYR A 265 -32.38 -13.89 -26.78
CA TYR A 265 -32.69 -12.53 -27.25
C TYR A 265 -33.45 -11.71 -26.22
N LEU A 266 -34.44 -12.32 -25.56
CA LEU A 266 -35.19 -11.66 -24.49
C LEU A 266 -34.31 -11.38 -23.27
N TYR A 267 -33.32 -12.22 -22.99
CA TYR A 267 -32.35 -11.99 -21.93
C TYR A 267 -31.37 -10.85 -22.28
N GLU A 268 -30.78 -10.86 -23.47
CA GLU A 268 -29.87 -9.80 -23.93
C GLU A 268 -30.55 -8.42 -23.97
N THR A 269 -31.82 -8.38 -24.36
CA THR A 269 -32.63 -7.15 -24.39
C THR A 269 -33.19 -6.74 -23.03
N ASN A 270 -32.82 -7.43 -21.95
CA ASN A 270 -33.28 -7.22 -20.57
C ASN A 270 -34.82 -7.29 -20.41
N VAL A 271 -35.52 -8.01 -21.29
CA VAL A 271 -36.97 -8.25 -21.17
C VAL A 271 -37.26 -9.32 -20.11
N ILE A 272 -36.37 -10.30 -19.98
CA ILE A 272 -36.43 -11.34 -18.95
C ILE A 272 -35.11 -11.42 -18.18
N ASN A 273 -35.18 -11.80 -16.91
CA ASN A 273 -34.01 -12.11 -16.08
C ASN A 273 -34.23 -13.44 -15.34
N TRP A 274 -34.48 -14.50 -16.11
CA TRP A 274 -34.67 -15.83 -15.55
C TRP A 274 -33.31 -16.48 -15.29
N ASN A 275 -33.17 -17.16 -14.15
CA ASN A 275 -31.96 -17.87 -13.79
C ASN A 275 -31.89 -19.25 -14.48
N ILE A 276 -31.70 -19.25 -15.80
CA ILE A 276 -31.54 -20.44 -16.64
C ILE A 276 -30.26 -20.32 -17.48
N ILE A 277 -29.79 -21.45 -18.01
CA ILE A 277 -28.61 -21.46 -18.88
C ILE A 277 -29.03 -21.05 -20.29
N TYR A 278 -28.58 -19.87 -20.73
CA TYR A 278 -28.78 -19.37 -22.10
C TYR A 278 -27.71 -19.91 -23.06
N VAL A 279 -28.02 -19.93 -24.35
CA VAL A 279 -27.07 -20.32 -25.39
C VAL A 279 -25.95 -19.28 -25.48
N ASN A 280 -24.71 -19.72 -25.30
CA ASN A 280 -23.55 -18.84 -25.50
C ASN A 280 -23.41 -18.47 -26.99
N LEU A 281 -23.52 -17.18 -27.30
CA LEU A 281 -23.55 -16.65 -28.67
C LEU A 281 -22.21 -16.82 -29.40
N PHE A 282 -21.08 -16.69 -28.71
CA PHE A 282 -19.78 -16.89 -29.34
C PHE A 282 -19.51 -18.37 -29.65
N LEU A 283 -19.98 -19.28 -28.79
CA LEU A 283 -19.95 -20.72 -29.06
C LEU A 283 -20.86 -21.07 -30.25
N LEU A 284 -22.05 -20.46 -30.33
CA LEU A 284 -22.96 -20.59 -31.47
C LEU A 284 -22.28 -20.18 -32.79
N LEU A 285 -21.57 -19.04 -32.77
CA LEU A 285 -20.80 -18.55 -33.92
C LEU A 285 -19.67 -19.53 -34.29
N LEU A 286 -18.92 -20.03 -33.31
CA LEU A 286 -17.84 -20.99 -33.52
C LEU A 286 -18.33 -22.28 -34.20
N ILE A 287 -19.43 -22.85 -33.70
CA ILE A 287 -20.04 -24.04 -34.28
C ILE A 287 -20.53 -23.77 -35.71
N SER A 288 -21.18 -22.63 -35.94
CA SER A 288 -21.65 -22.24 -37.27
C SER A 288 -20.51 -22.03 -38.26
N ALA A 289 -19.39 -21.43 -37.82
CA ALA A 289 -18.21 -21.22 -38.65
C ALA A 289 -17.53 -22.54 -39.05
N LEU A 290 -17.49 -23.52 -38.13
CA LEU A 290 -16.98 -24.86 -38.42
C LEU A 290 -17.90 -25.61 -39.41
N LEU A 291 -19.21 -25.61 -39.16
CA LEU A 291 -20.19 -26.26 -40.04
C LEU A 291 -20.18 -25.65 -41.45
N GLY A 292 -20.04 -24.33 -41.55
CA GLY A 292 -19.99 -23.61 -42.81
C GLY A 292 -18.77 -23.94 -43.69
N LEU A 293 -17.70 -24.58 -43.19
CA LEU A 293 -16.61 -25.10 -44.04
C LEU A 293 -17.13 -26.11 -45.07
N TRP A 294 -18.10 -26.95 -44.68
CA TRP A 294 -18.76 -27.89 -45.59
C TRP A 294 -20.00 -27.27 -46.23
N GLY A 295 -20.77 -26.47 -45.48
CA GLY A 295 -21.96 -25.80 -45.97
C GLY A 295 -21.67 -24.83 -47.13
N PHE A 296 -20.60 -24.04 -47.04
CA PHE A 296 -20.18 -23.13 -48.11
C PHE A 296 -19.80 -23.89 -49.39
N ARG A 297 -19.13 -25.04 -49.27
CA ARG A 297 -18.85 -25.90 -50.43
C ARG A 297 -20.12 -26.43 -51.10
N GLN A 298 -21.11 -26.85 -50.32
CA GLN A 298 -22.38 -27.36 -50.87
C GLN A 298 -23.16 -26.26 -51.61
N ARG A 299 -22.92 -24.99 -51.27
CA ARG A 299 -23.52 -23.81 -51.89
C ARG A 299 -22.87 -23.38 -53.20
N GLU A 300 -21.82 -24.08 -53.68
CA GLU A 300 -21.05 -23.67 -54.86
C GLU A 300 -21.92 -23.35 -56.08
N GLU A 301 -22.94 -24.15 -56.36
CA GLU A 301 -23.82 -23.90 -57.51
C GLU A 301 -24.54 -22.55 -57.46
N GLN A 302 -24.77 -22.00 -56.25
CA GLN A 302 -25.45 -20.73 -56.07
C GLN A 302 -24.54 -19.52 -56.29
N TYR A 303 -23.22 -19.67 -56.18
CA TYR A 303 -22.26 -18.56 -56.36
C TYR A 303 -21.21 -18.85 -57.44
N LYS A 304 -21.31 -19.96 -58.18
CA LYS A 304 -20.34 -20.36 -59.21
C LYS A 304 -20.12 -19.29 -60.30
N TYR A 305 -21.10 -18.41 -60.51
CA TYR A 305 -20.98 -17.26 -61.42
C TYR A 305 -19.94 -16.23 -60.95
N LEU A 306 -19.59 -16.21 -59.66
CA LEU A 306 -18.51 -15.39 -59.09
C LEU A 306 -17.17 -16.13 -59.19
N PHE A 307 -17.09 -17.34 -58.65
CA PHE A 307 -15.89 -18.18 -58.61
C PHE A 307 -16.24 -19.62 -58.20
N ASN A 308 -15.35 -20.56 -58.55
CA ASN A 308 -15.43 -21.94 -58.06
C ASN A 308 -14.99 -22.04 -56.59
N PHE A 309 -15.54 -23.00 -55.86
CA PHE A 309 -15.15 -23.26 -54.46
C PHE A 309 -13.66 -23.59 -54.36
N PHE A 310 -13.14 -24.45 -55.25
CA PHE A 310 -11.71 -24.68 -55.38
C PHE A 310 -11.07 -23.76 -56.43
N PRO A 311 -10.00 -23.02 -56.11
CA PRO A 311 -9.47 -22.75 -54.76
C PRO A 311 -10.06 -21.49 -54.10
N LEU A 312 -10.63 -20.56 -54.88
CA LEU A 312 -10.93 -19.19 -54.44
C LEU A 312 -11.98 -19.13 -53.33
N GLY A 313 -13.09 -19.86 -53.46
CA GLY A 313 -14.15 -19.82 -52.47
C GLY A 313 -13.74 -20.36 -51.10
N ALA A 314 -12.96 -21.44 -51.07
CA ALA A 314 -12.46 -21.99 -49.81
C ALA A 314 -11.46 -21.05 -49.13
N ILE A 315 -10.58 -20.42 -49.89
CA ILE A 315 -9.64 -19.41 -49.38
C ILE A 315 -10.41 -18.22 -48.81
N ALA A 316 -11.35 -17.64 -49.58
CA ALA A 316 -12.15 -16.50 -49.14
C ALA A 316 -12.94 -16.80 -47.86
N TYR A 317 -13.58 -17.97 -47.77
CA TYR A 317 -14.33 -18.38 -46.58
C TYR A 317 -13.45 -18.42 -45.32
N VAL A 318 -12.31 -19.12 -45.39
CA VAL A 318 -11.42 -19.24 -44.23
C VAL A 318 -10.81 -17.89 -43.86
N THR A 319 -10.47 -17.04 -44.84
CA THR A 319 -9.97 -15.69 -44.59
C THR A 319 -10.98 -14.79 -43.88
N LEU A 320 -12.25 -14.81 -44.30
CA LEU A 320 -13.32 -14.08 -43.60
C LEU A 320 -13.47 -14.56 -42.15
N ALA A 321 -13.39 -15.88 -41.93
CA ALA A 321 -13.46 -16.48 -40.60
C ALA A 321 -12.26 -16.08 -39.72
N ILE A 322 -11.03 -16.10 -40.27
CA ILE A 322 -9.81 -15.62 -39.58
C ILE A 322 -10.03 -14.19 -39.10
N CYS A 323 -10.38 -13.29 -40.02
CA CYS A 323 -10.61 -11.88 -39.69
C CYS A 323 -11.68 -11.71 -38.60
N CYS A 324 -12.78 -12.47 -38.68
CA CYS A 324 -13.83 -12.46 -37.66
C CYS A 324 -13.33 -12.87 -36.27
N PHE A 325 -12.71 -14.06 -36.12
CA PHE A 325 -12.26 -14.53 -34.81
C PHE A 325 -11.10 -13.71 -34.25
N THR A 326 -10.19 -13.20 -35.09
CA THR A 326 -9.13 -12.27 -34.66
C THR A 326 -9.72 -10.95 -34.15
N THR A 327 -10.74 -10.40 -34.81
CA THR A 327 -11.41 -9.15 -34.37
C THR A 327 -12.10 -9.34 -33.02
N ILE A 328 -12.81 -10.46 -32.84
CA ILE A 328 -13.43 -10.80 -31.56
C ILE A 328 -12.36 -10.98 -30.47
N ALA A 329 -11.28 -11.73 -30.76
CA ALA A 329 -10.17 -11.94 -29.83
C ALA A 329 -9.54 -10.61 -29.40
N HIS A 330 -9.36 -9.69 -30.34
CA HIS A 330 -8.82 -8.36 -30.07
C HIS A 330 -9.69 -7.54 -29.11
N PHE A 331 -11.02 -7.54 -29.30
CA PHE A 331 -11.93 -6.83 -28.41
C PHE A 331 -11.97 -7.41 -26.99
N PHE A 332 -11.90 -8.74 -26.86
CA PHE A 332 -11.73 -9.36 -25.55
C PHE A 332 -10.37 -9.02 -24.93
N GLY A 333 -9.28 -9.10 -25.69
CA GLY A 333 -7.92 -8.84 -25.20
C GLY A 333 -7.60 -7.38 -24.89
N THR A 334 -8.46 -6.45 -25.31
CA THR A 334 -8.41 -5.02 -24.96
C THR A 334 -9.54 -4.61 -24.03
N PHE A 335 -10.37 -5.57 -23.62
CA PHE A 335 -11.59 -5.37 -22.82
C PHE A 335 -12.48 -4.22 -23.33
N ASN A 336 -12.65 -4.12 -24.65
CA ASN A 336 -13.49 -3.10 -25.26
C ASN A 336 -14.94 -3.60 -25.33
N ASP A 337 -15.66 -3.43 -24.22
CA ASP A 337 -17.00 -3.99 -24.02
C ASP A 337 -18.04 -3.59 -25.09
N PRO A 338 -18.09 -2.34 -25.62
CA PRO A 338 -18.97 -2.03 -26.75
C PRO A 338 -18.74 -2.93 -27.96
N GLY A 339 -17.49 -3.23 -28.29
CA GLY A 339 -17.16 -4.08 -29.44
C GLY A 339 -17.65 -5.52 -29.23
N ILE A 340 -17.49 -6.04 -28.01
CA ILE A 340 -17.98 -7.38 -27.63
C ILE A 340 -19.52 -7.43 -27.73
N GLU A 341 -20.21 -6.39 -27.29
CA GLU A 341 -21.68 -6.29 -27.36
C GLU A 341 -22.19 -6.25 -28.80
N VAL A 342 -21.54 -5.49 -29.69
CA VAL A 342 -21.88 -5.46 -31.13
C VAL A 342 -21.84 -6.86 -31.74
N PHE A 343 -20.84 -7.67 -31.38
CA PHE A 343 -20.77 -9.05 -31.85
C PHE A 343 -21.90 -9.92 -31.30
N ARG A 344 -22.27 -9.79 -30.03
CA ARG A 344 -23.42 -10.52 -29.44
C ARG A 344 -24.70 -10.20 -30.21
N ASP A 345 -24.96 -8.93 -30.44
CA ASP A 345 -26.13 -8.43 -31.17
C ASP A 345 -26.14 -8.92 -32.62
N PHE A 346 -25.02 -8.80 -33.33
CA PHE A 346 -24.93 -9.28 -34.71
C PHE A 346 -25.13 -10.79 -34.81
N ILE A 347 -24.56 -11.57 -33.88
CA ILE A 347 -24.75 -13.03 -33.85
C ILE A 347 -26.22 -13.35 -33.66
N ILE A 348 -26.88 -12.80 -32.64
CA ILE A 348 -28.24 -13.18 -32.30
C ILE A 348 -29.27 -12.73 -33.34
N TYR A 349 -29.17 -11.48 -33.83
CA TYR A 349 -30.07 -10.98 -34.86
C TYR A 349 -29.89 -11.73 -36.18
N ALA A 350 -28.65 -12.09 -36.54
CA ALA A 350 -28.38 -12.85 -37.75
C ALA A 350 -28.94 -14.27 -37.67
N HIS A 351 -28.68 -14.99 -36.57
CA HIS A 351 -29.10 -16.38 -36.40
C HIS A 351 -30.62 -16.50 -36.25
N LEU A 352 -31.30 -15.53 -35.63
CA LEU A 352 -32.77 -15.48 -35.61
C LEU A 352 -33.34 -15.14 -36.99
N GLY A 353 -32.88 -14.05 -37.61
CA GLY A 353 -33.39 -13.57 -38.90
C GLY A 353 -33.18 -14.59 -40.02
N TYR A 354 -31.93 -15.01 -40.25
CA TYR A 354 -31.63 -16.03 -41.25
C TYR A 354 -32.17 -17.40 -40.85
N GLY A 355 -32.20 -17.74 -39.56
CA GLY A 355 -32.72 -19.02 -39.10
C GLY A 355 -34.20 -19.21 -39.44
N ILE A 356 -35.05 -18.23 -39.08
CA ILE A 356 -36.49 -18.28 -39.34
C ILE A 356 -36.77 -18.36 -40.85
N ILE A 357 -36.13 -17.50 -41.65
CA ILE A 357 -36.34 -17.50 -43.10
C ILE A 357 -35.78 -18.76 -43.75
N PHE A 358 -34.71 -19.37 -43.19
CA PHE A 358 -34.19 -20.63 -43.70
C PHE A 358 -35.16 -21.80 -43.46
N VAL A 359 -35.94 -21.79 -42.36
CA VAL A 359 -37.03 -22.76 -42.16
C VAL A 359 -38.10 -22.60 -43.24
N VAL A 360 -38.48 -21.36 -43.58
CA VAL A 360 -39.41 -21.07 -44.69
C VAL A 360 -38.84 -21.57 -46.02
N TYR A 361 -37.56 -21.33 -46.28
CA TYR A 361 -36.86 -21.82 -47.47
C TYR A 361 -36.88 -23.35 -47.56
N ILE A 362 -36.58 -24.06 -46.46
CA ILE A 362 -36.63 -25.53 -46.42
C ILE A 362 -38.05 -26.03 -46.67
N THR A 363 -39.04 -25.41 -46.03
CA THR A 363 -40.46 -25.77 -46.17
C THR A 363 -40.94 -25.55 -47.61
N SER A 364 -40.64 -24.40 -48.20
CA SER A 364 -41.10 -24.07 -49.56
C SER A 364 -40.49 -24.98 -50.62
N ASN A 365 -39.24 -25.40 -50.47
CA ASN A 365 -38.53 -26.15 -51.50
C ASN A 365 -38.56 -27.67 -51.29
N PHE A 366 -38.58 -28.14 -50.04
CA PHE A 366 -38.28 -29.53 -49.70
C PHE A 366 -39.33 -30.21 -48.79
N LEU A 367 -40.52 -29.64 -48.61
CA LEU A 367 -41.59 -30.26 -47.81
C LEU A 367 -41.92 -31.69 -48.25
N ASP A 368 -42.18 -31.91 -49.54
CA ASP A 368 -42.52 -33.23 -50.07
C ASP A 368 -41.34 -34.22 -50.02
N PRO A 369 -40.11 -33.84 -50.41
CA PRO A 369 -38.91 -34.67 -50.17
C PRO A 369 -38.71 -35.06 -48.71
N LEU A 370 -38.93 -34.15 -47.75
CA LEU A 370 -38.78 -34.43 -46.32
C LEU A 370 -39.88 -35.36 -45.78
N LYS A 371 -41.13 -35.22 -46.25
CA LYS A 371 -42.22 -36.18 -45.94
C LYS A 371 -41.88 -37.60 -46.40
N ARG A 372 -41.16 -37.72 -47.52
CA ARG A 372 -40.74 -39.00 -48.12
C ARG A 372 -39.37 -39.48 -47.61
N SER A 373 -38.78 -38.82 -46.60
CA SER A 373 -37.46 -39.13 -46.03
C SER A 373 -36.35 -39.25 -47.09
N MET A 374 -36.41 -38.40 -48.12
CA MET A 374 -35.38 -38.34 -49.16
C MET A 374 -34.08 -37.70 -48.62
N PRO A 375 -32.92 -37.96 -49.25
CA PRO A 375 -31.64 -37.38 -48.85
C PRO A 375 -31.53 -35.89 -49.25
N VAL A 376 -32.32 -35.03 -48.61
CA VAL A 376 -32.42 -33.58 -48.90
C VAL A 376 -31.08 -32.87 -48.73
N TYR A 377 -30.21 -33.32 -47.83
CA TYR A 377 -28.86 -32.75 -47.66
C TYR A 377 -28.02 -32.69 -48.95
N LYS A 378 -28.29 -33.55 -49.95
CA LYS A 378 -27.57 -33.53 -51.24
C LYS A 378 -28.04 -32.44 -52.19
N VAL A 379 -29.26 -31.93 -51.99
CA VAL A 379 -29.95 -30.99 -52.89
C VAL A 379 -30.42 -29.73 -52.16
N LEU A 380 -29.98 -29.50 -50.92
CA LEU A 380 -30.41 -28.40 -50.05
C LEU A 380 -30.30 -27.01 -50.71
N TYR A 381 -29.31 -26.83 -51.58
CA TYR A 381 -29.07 -25.57 -52.30
C TYR A 381 -29.45 -25.66 -53.78
N LYS A 382 -30.39 -26.55 -54.14
CA LYS A 382 -31.02 -26.65 -55.46
C LYS A 382 -32.52 -26.40 -55.32
N PRO A 383 -32.93 -25.13 -55.13
CA PRO A 383 -34.33 -24.81 -54.86
C PRO A 383 -35.24 -25.14 -56.05
N THR A 384 -36.48 -25.52 -55.75
CA THR A 384 -37.54 -25.83 -56.71
C THR A 384 -38.63 -24.75 -56.75
N ALA A 385 -38.79 -23.99 -55.67
CA ALA A 385 -39.83 -22.99 -55.48
C ALA A 385 -39.24 -21.64 -55.03
N MET A 386 -38.79 -21.52 -53.77
CA MET A 386 -38.20 -20.28 -53.26
C MET A 386 -36.72 -20.19 -53.66
N PRO A 387 -36.31 -19.22 -54.50
CA PRO A 387 -34.92 -19.07 -54.91
C PRO A 387 -33.98 -18.80 -53.73
N TYR A 388 -32.75 -19.27 -53.82
CA TYR A 388 -31.75 -19.07 -52.77
C TYR A 388 -31.44 -17.58 -52.54
N PHE A 389 -31.43 -16.76 -53.61
CA PHE A 389 -31.30 -15.31 -53.49
C PHE A 389 -32.44 -14.70 -52.66
N THR A 390 -33.68 -15.13 -52.88
CA THR A 390 -34.84 -14.67 -52.11
C THR A 390 -34.69 -15.01 -50.63
N PHE A 391 -34.16 -16.19 -50.29
CA PHE A 391 -33.81 -16.54 -48.91
C PHE A 391 -32.77 -15.56 -48.33
N ARG A 392 -31.69 -15.29 -49.07
CA ARG A 392 -30.62 -14.40 -48.60
C ARG A 392 -31.11 -12.97 -48.39
N LEU A 393 -31.96 -12.48 -49.27
CA LEU A 393 -32.58 -11.15 -49.19
C LEU A 393 -33.59 -11.08 -48.05
N ALA A 394 -34.51 -12.05 -47.94
CA ALA A 394 -35.49 -12.08 -46.85
C ALA A 394 -34.82 -12.27 -45.47
N GLY A 395 -33.73 -13.05 -45.40
CA GLY A 395 -32.91 -13.17 -44.19
C GLY A 395 -32.24 -11.86 -43.80
N LEU A 396 -31.75 -11.08 -44.78
CA LEU A 396 -31.21 -9.74 -44.55
C LEU A 396 -32.29 -8.79 -44.05
N ILE A 397 -33.48 -8.80 -44.68
CA ILE A 397 -34.64 -8.00 -44.23
C ILE A 397 -35.02 -8.38 -42.80
N ALA A 398 -35.06 -9.67 -42.46
CA ALA A 398 -35.37 -10.14 -41.13
C ALA A 398 -34.31 -9.71 -40.10
N PHE A 399 -33.02 -9.82 -40.44
CA PHE A 399 -31.92 -9.29 -39.63
C PHE A 399 -32.10 -7.78 -39.37
N THR A 400 -32.34 -7.00 -40.43
CA THR A 400 -32.59 -5.56 -40.32
C THR A 400 -33.83 -5.27 -39.48
N ALA A 401 -34.90 -6.07 -39.59
CA ALA A 401 -36.11 -5.91 -38.78
C ALA A 401 -35.83 -6.15 -37.29
N PHE A 402 -35.03 -7.16 -36.92
CA PHE A 402 -34.58 -7.36 -35.54
C PHE A 402 -33.72 -6.20 -35.06
N LEU A 403 -32.78 -5.74 -35.88
CA LEU A 403 -31.91 -4.61 -35.56
C LEU A 403 -32.71 -3.31 -35.32
N VAL A 404 -33.71 -3.01 -36.15
CA VAL A 404 -34.62 -1.86 -35.96
C VAL A 404 -35.50 -2.05 -34.73
N LYS A 405 -36.04 -3.25 -34.51
CA LYS A 405 -36.91 -3.56 -33.37
C LYS A 405 -36.18 -3.41 -32.04
N SER A 406 -34.89 -3.75 -31.99
CA SER A 406 -34.03 -3.64 -30.81
C SER A 406 -33.36 -2.27 -30.66
N ASN A 407 -33.86 -1.23 -31.36
CA ASN A 407 -33.26 0.09 -31.47
C ASN A 407 -31.90 0.07 -32.21
N TRP A 408 -31.96 0.29 -33.53
CA TRP A 408 -30.80 0.22 -34.44
C TRP A 408 -29.63 1.12 -34.04
N GLU A 409 -29.91 2.20 -33.32
CA GLU A 409 -28.91 3.15 -32.83
C GLU A 409 -27.96 2.48 -31.82
N VAL A 410 -28.42 1.48 -31.06
CA VAL A 410 -27.62 0.85 -30.00
C VAL A 410 -26.39 0.12 -30.57
N PRO A 411 -26.51 -0.86 -31.49
CA PRO A 411 -25.32 -1.51 -32.09
C PRO A 411 -24.42 -0.55 -32.87
N VAL A 412 -25.01 0.47 -33.51
CA VAL A 412 -24.24 1.46 -34.28
C VAL A 412 -23.42 2.35 -33.34
N ASN A 413 -24.05 2.89 -32.30
CA ASN A 413 -23.37 3.72 -31.31
C ASN A 413 -22.35 2.91 -30.51
N GLN A 414 -22.61 1.64 -30.20
CA GLN A 414 -21.60 0.75 -29.61
C GLN A 414 -20.42 0.51 -30.55
N SER A 415 -20.65 0.37 -31.86
CA SER A 415 -19.56 0.23 -32.83
C SER A 415 -18.69 1.50 -32.87
N ILE A 416 -19.31 2.68 -32.83
CA ILE A 416 -18.63 3.97 -32.77
C ILE A 416 -17.87 4.13 -31.44
N SER A 417 -18.49 3.74 -30.33
CA SER A 417 -17.87 3.72 -29.00
C SER A 417 -16.64 2.80 -28.96
N ALA A 418 -16.74 1.60 -29.54
CA ALA A 418 -15.62 0.66 -29.64
C ALA A 418 -14.44 1.26 -30.44
N TYR A 419 -14.75 1.94 -31.54
CA TYR A 419 -13.78 2.65 -32.36
C TYR A 419 -13.07 3.76 -31.58
N TYR A 420 -13.81 4.62 -30.87
CA TYR A 420 -13.21 5.69 -30.06
C TYR A 420 -12.43 5.16 -28.85
N ASN A 421 -12.85 4.06 -28.23
CA ASN A 421 -12.06 3.38 -27.21
C ASN A 421 -10.69 2.94 -27.75
N GLY A 422 -10.63 2.42 -28.97
CA GLY A 422 -9.36 2.05 -29.60
C GLY A 422 -8.45 3.25 -29.84
N ILE A 423 -9.00 4.39 -30.28
CA ILE A 423 -8.24 5.63 -30.44
C ILE A 423 -7.76 6.16 -29.09
N ALA A 424 -8.63 6.11 -28.07
CA ALA A 424 -8.31 6.55 -26.72
C ALA A 424 -7.17 5.71 -26.09
N ASP A 425 -7.18 4.39 -26.28
CA ASP A 425 -6.10 3.49 -25.86
C ASP A 425 -4.75 3.91 -26.46
N MET A 426 -4.72 4.21 -27.76
CA MET A 426 -3.50 4.63 -28.45
C MET A 426 -2.95 5.95 -27.91
N HIS A 427 -3.81 6.97 -27.72
CA HIS A 427 -3.40 8.24 -27.12
C HIS A 427 -2.98 8.05 -25.64
N TYR A 428 -3.62 7.14 -24.91
CA TYR A 428 -3.23 6.80 -23.54
C TYR A 428 -1.84 6.15 -23.51
N HIS A 429 -1.56 5.22 -24.43
CA HIS A 429 -0.25 4.60 -24.60
C HIS A 429 0.86 5.61 -24.90
N ASN A 430 0.59 6.57 -25.78
CA ASN A 430 1.52 7.67 -26.12
C ASN A 430 1.60 8.75 -25.01
N LYS A 431 0.96 8.53 -23.84
CA LYS A 431 0.92 9.47 -22.70
C LYS A 431 0.27 10.82 -23.02
N GLU A 432 -0.51 10.90 -24.08
CA GLU A 432 -1.28 12.08 -24.48
C GLU A 432 -2.61 12.14 -23.72
N LEU A 433 -2.54 12.22 -22.39
CA LEU A 433 -3.68 11.99 -21.48
C LEU A 433 -4.91 12.86 -21.77
N ARG A 434 -4.72 14.10 -22.25
CA ARG A 434 -5.83 14.99 -22.60
C ARG A 434 -6.58 14.53 -23.85
N LEU A 435 -5.86 14.03 -24.85
CA LEU A 435 -6.49 13.46 -26.05
C LEU A 435 -7.15 12.13 -25.72
N ALA A 436 -6.48 11.28 -24.93
CA ALA A 436 -7.05 10.03 -24.45
C ALA A 436 -8.39 10.25 -23.71
N GLU A 437 -8.42 11.18 -22.76
CA GLU A 437 -9.64 11.56 -22.04
C GLU A 437 -10.74 12.05 -22.98
N THR A 438 -10.39 12.88 -23.97
CA THR A 438 -11.35 13.40 -24.96
C THR A 438 -11.98 12.25 -25.74
N TYR A 439 -11.18 11.30 -26.23
CA TYR A 439 -11.70 10.16 -26.98
C TYR A 439 -12.42 9.13 -26.10
N TYR A 440 -12.03 8.95 -24.84
CA TYR A 440 -12.84 8.17 -23.90
C TYR A 440 -14.18 8.86 -23.62
N HIS A 441 -14.22 10.19 -23.56
CA HIS A 441 -15.48 10.92 -23.43
C HIS A 441 -16.35 10.75 -24.68
N GLU A 442 -15.79 10.87 -25.89
CA GLU A 442 -16.52 10.57 -27.13
C GLU A 442 -17.06 9.12 -27.12
N ALA A 443 -16.22 8.15 -26.75
CA ALA A 443 -16.65 6.76 -26.61
C ALA A 443 -17.78 6.60 -25.59
N ALA A 444 -17.75 7.32 -24.47
CA ALA A 444 -18.81 7.35 -23.46
C ALA A 444 -20.08 8.06 -23.94
N VAL A 445 -20.01 9.06 -24.82
CA VAL A 445 -21.18 9.72 -25.42
C VAL A 445 -21.97 8.75 -26.29
N PHE A 446 -21.29 7.99 -27.15
CA PHE A 446 -21.94 6.98 -27.99
C PHE A 446 -22.33 5.73 -27.18
N GLY A 447 -21.44 5.24 -26.32
CA GLY A 447 -21.69 4.12 -25.42
C GLY A 447 -22.00 4.60 -24.01
N TYR A 448 -23.20 5.14 -23.76
CA TYR A 448 -23.56 5.86 -22.52
C TYR A 448 -23.23 5.13 -21.21
N ARG A 449 -23.25 3.79 -21.20
CA ARG A 449 -22.92 3.00 -20.00
C ARG A 449 -21.70 2.10 -20.19
N ASN A 450 -20.90 2.27 -21.23
CA ASN A 450 -19.81 1.33 -21.49
C ASN A 450 -18.77 1.32 -20.35
N HIS A 451 -18.32 0.14 -19.97
CA HIS A 451 -17.45 -0.03 -18.81
C HIS A 451 -16.09 0.60 -19.03
N LYS A 452 -15.42 0.26 -20.15
CA LYS A 452 -14.03 0.64 -20.38
C LYS A 452 -13.81 2.15 -20.33
N SER A 453 -14.58 2.93 -21.11
CA SER A 453 -14.42 4.39 -21.14
C SER A 453 -14.69 4.99 -19.77
N HIS A 454 -15.76 4.57 -19.09
CA HIS A 454 -16.12 5.11 -17.79
C HIS A 454 -15.11 4.73 -16.70
N TYR A 455 -14.56 3.51 -16.73
CA TYR A 455 -13.50 3.13 -15.81
C TYR A 455 -12.24 3.98 -16.02
N MET A 456 -11.83 4.21 -17.27
CA MET A 456 -10.69 5.06 -17.61
C MET A 456 -10.93 6.54 -17.28
N LEU A 457 -12.11 7.08 -17.56
CA LEU A 457 -12.49 8.44 -17.16
C LEU A 457 -12.55 8.59 -15.64
N GLY A 458 -12.99 7.54 -14.93
CA GLY A 458 -12.95 7.48 -13.47
C GLY A 458 -11.53 7.58 -12.91
N LEU A 459 -10.60 6.81 -13.47
CA LEU A 459 -9.17 6.87 -13.11
C LEU A 459 -8.56 8.25 -13.39
N LEU A 460 -8.78 8.79 -14.59
CA LEU A 460 -8.26 10.10 -14.98
C LEU A 460 -8.84 11.24 -14.11
N ALA A 461 -10.12 11.16 -13.74
CA ALA A 461 -10.76 12.12 -12.84
C ALA A 461 -10.21 12.00 -11.40
N ALA A 462 -9.98 10.78 -10.91
CA ALA A 462 -9.38 10.54 -9.59
C ALA A 462 -7.95 11.10 -9.52
N GLN A 463 -7.13 10.88 -10.57
CA GLN A 463 -5.79 11.46 -10.68
C GLN A 463 -5.79 13.00 -10.66
N ARG A 464 -6.83 13.62 -11.21
CA ARG A 464 -7.04 15.09 -11.16
C ARG A 464 -7.62 15.60 -9.84
N LYS A 465 -7.83 14.73 -8.86
CA LYS A 465 -8.48 15.06 -7.58
C LYS A 465 -9.88 15.65 -7.78
N ASP A 466 -10.63 15.15 -8.76
CA ASP A 466 -12.07 15.43 -8.96
C ASP A 466 -12.88 14.18 -8.56
N PRO A 467 -13.08 13.95 -7.24
CA PRO A 467 -13.62 12.70 -6.77
C PRO A 467 -15.16 12.62 -6.95
N VAL A 468 -15.81 13.73 -7.31
CA VAL A 468 -17.24 13.72 -7.64
C VAL A 468 -17.45 13.10 -9.02
N LYS A 469 -16.71 13.56 -10.03
CA LYS A 469 -16.80 12.96 -11.37
C LYS A 469 -16.28 11.53 -11.39
N ALA A 470 -15.17 11.25 -10.71
CA ALA A 470 -14.64 9.90 -10.61
C ALA A 470 -15.68 8.91 -10.06
N ALA A 471 -16.41 9.29 -9.01
CA ALA A 471 -17.46 8.45 -8.44
C ALA A 471 -18.60 8.16 -9.44
N VAL A 472 -19.03 9.19 -10.20
CA VAL A 472 -20.07 9.04 -11.23
C VAL A 472 -19.61 8.10 -12.34
N TYR A 473 -18.37 8.24 -12.81
CA TYR A 473 -17.81 7.39 -13.85
C TYR A 473 -17.66 5.94 -13.38
N TYR A 474 -17.07 5.70 -12.20
CA TYR A 474 -16.96 4.33 -11.67
C TYR A 474 -18.33 3.68 -11.45
N LYS A 475 -19.31 4.42 -10.89
CA LYS A 475 -20.68 3.93 -10.72
C LYS A 475 -21.32 3.56 -12.06
N THR A 476 -21.05 4.34 -13.11
CA THR A 476 -21.57 4.06 -14.45
C THR A 476 -20.92 2.83 -15.06
N ALA A 477 -19.61 2.65 -14.87
CA ALA A 477 -18.88 1.48 -15.33
C ALA A 477 -19.40 0.19 -14.69
N ILE A 478 -19.41 0.12 -13.35
CA ILE A 478 -19.83 -1.10 -12.61
C ILE A 478 -21.31 -1.44 -12.83
N ALA A 479 -22.17 -0.44 -13.04
CA ALA A 479 -23.59 -0.68 -13.29
C ALA A 479 -23.87 -1.33 -14.65
N LYS A 480 -22.91 -1.31 -15.58
CA LYS A 480 -23.02 -2.00 -16.88
C LYS A 480 -22.32 -3.34 -16.85
N ASN A 481 -21.07 -3.37 -16.40
CA ASN A 481 -20.29 -4.60 -16.27
C ASN A 481 -19.62 -4.61 -14.88
N PRO A 482 -20.17 -5.35 -13.90
CA PRO A 482 -19.58 -5.39 -12.56
C PRO A 482 -18.11 -5.82 -12.61
N SER A 483 -17.22 -5.00 -12.04
CA SER A 483 -15.80 -5.35 -11.88
C SER A 483 -15.32 -5.08 -10.46
N PRO A 484 -14.63 -6.04 -9.81
CA PRO A 484 -14.07 -5.86 -8.48
C PRO A 484 -13.23 -4.57 -8.32
N GLN A 485 -12.44 -4.27 -9.33
CA GLN A 485 -11.58 -3.08 -9.41
C GLN A 485 -12.39 -1.79 -9.38
N GLY A 486 -13.53 -1.76 -10.07
CA GLY A 486 -14.44 -0.61 -10.08
C GLY A 486 -15.09 -0.39 -8.72
N TYR A 487 -15.55 -1.46 -8.07
CA TYR A 487 -16.10 -1.39 -6.71
C TYR A 487 -15.06 -0.90 -5.70
N VAL A 488 -13.85 -1.47 -5.74
CA VAL A 488 -12.75 -1.08 -4.86
C VAL A 488 -12.35 0.39 -5.08
N ASN A 489 -12.15 0.83 -6.32
CA ASN A 489 -11.78 2.22 -6.61
C ASN A 489 -12.84 3.21 -6.14
N LEU A 490 -14.13 2.90 -6.37
CA LEU A 490 -15.23 3.72 -5.88
C LEU A 490 -15.27 3.75 -4.35
N SER A 491 -15.02 2.62 -3.68
CA SER A 491 -14.99 2.55 -2.22
C SER A 491 -13.83 3.34 -1.61
N ASN A 492 -12.63 3.25 -2.19
CA ASN A 492 -11.46 4.00 -1.75
C ASN A 492 -11.72 5.50 -1.83
N LEU A 493 -12.32 5.94 -2.93
CA LEU A 493 -12.73 7.32 -3.15
C LEU A 493 -13.72 7.82 -2.08
N TYR A 494 -14.69 6.99 -1.70
CA TYR A 494 -15.60 7.31 -0.60
C TYR A 494 -14.90 7.33 0.77
N LEU A 495 -13.98 6.41 1.03
CA LEU A 495 -13.19 6.39 2.27
C LEU A 495 -12.28 7.63 2.41
N GLU A 496 -11.73 8.13 1.31
CA GLU A 496 -10.96 9.39 1.29
C GLU A 496 -11.83 10.59 1.62
N GLN A 497 -13.10 10.58 1.21
CA GLN A 497 -14.10 11.61 1.55
C GLN A 497 -14.75 11.41 2.93
N SER A 498 -14.28 10.45 3.74
CA SER A 498 -14.93 10.09 5.01
C SER A 498 -16.40 9.63 4.88
N ARG A 499 -16.78 9.15 3.69
CA ARG A 499 -18.11 8.58 3.38
C ARG A 499 -18.12 7.07 3.63
N PHE A 500 -17.97 6.68 4.88
CA PHE A 500 -17.73 5.29 5.28
C PHE A 500 -18.87 4.33 4.88
N PHE A 501 -20.14 4.71 5.13
CA PHE A 501 -21.29 3.84 4.81
C PHE A 501 -21.44 3.60 3.31
N ASP A 502 -21.17 4.62 2.48
CA ASP A 502 -21.21 4.47 1.02
C ASP A 502 -20.12 3.48 0.55
N ALA A 503 -18.92 3.56 1.13
CA ALA A 503 -17.85 2.61 0.82
C ALA A 503 -18.22 1.17 1.19
N LEU A 504 -18.81 0.95 2.38
CA LEU A 504 -19.28 -0.37 2.81
C LEU A 504 -20.38 -0.92 1.91
N PHE A 505 -21.35 -0.08 1.52
CA PHE A 505 -22.43 -0.49 0.61
C PHE A 505 -21.88 -0.94 -0.75
N VAL A 506 -20.98 -0.15 -1.35
CA VAL A 506 -20.35 -0.47 -2.63
C VAL A 506 -19.51 -1.74 -2.57
N LEU A 507 -18.76 -1.96 -1.49
CA LEU A 507 -17.95 -3.17 -1.33
C LEU A 507 -18.83 -4.41 -1.12
N ASN A 508 -19.93 -4.30 -0.36
CA ASN A 508 -20.89 -5.40 -0.21
C ASN A 508 -21.59 -5.73 -1.53
N GLU A 509 -22.01 -4.73 -2.31
CA GLU A 509 -22.53 -4.92 -3.67
C GLU A 509 -21.49 -5.62 -4.57
N GLY A 510 -20.21 -5.26 -4.42
CA GLY A 510 -19.11 -5.93 -5.09
C GLY A 510 -18.97 -7.41 -4.73
N LEU A 511 -19.14 -7.77 -3.45
CA LEU A 511 -19.12 -9.17 -3.00
C LEU A 511 -20.34 -9.96 -3.45
N GLU A 512 -21.51 -9.34 -3.57
CA GLU A 512 -22.70 -10.00 -4.13
C GLU A 512 -22.47 -10.38 -5.61
N ASN A 513 -21.82 -9.50 -6.38
CA ASN A 513 -21.50 -9.75 -7.78
C ASN A 513 -20.27 -10.66 -7.97
N THR A 514 -19.31 -10.61 -7.05
CA THR A 514 -18.09 -11.43 -7.09
C THR A 514 -17.83 -12.11 -5.74
N PRO A 515 -18.57 -13.22 -5.44
CA PRO A 515 -18.47 -13.89 -4.16
C PRO A 515 -17.04 -14.34 -3.85
N LYS A 516 -16.59 -14.08 -2.62
CA LYS A 516 -15.25 -14.47 -2.09
C LYS A 516 -14.05 -13.80 -2.78
N ASN A 517 -14.23 -12.63 -3.42
CA ASN A 517 -13.11 -11.89 -3.97
C ASN A 517 -12.20 -11.33 -2.84
N GLY A 518 -10.96 -11.80 -2.76
CA GLY A 518 -10.01 -11.45 -1.69
C GLY A 518 -9.67 -9.96 -1.62
N HIS A 519 -9.63 -9.26 -2.76
CA HIS A 519 -9.30 -7.83 -2.82
C HIS A 519 -10.42 -6.98 -2.20
N ILE A 520 -11.68 -7.33 -2.50
CA ILE A 520 -12.85 -6.68 -1.91
C ILE A 520 -12.91 -6.97 -0.41
N LEU A 521 -12.68 -8.22 0.01
CA LEU A 521 -12.65 -8.62 1.42
C LEU A 521 -11.60 -7.84 2.23
N ASN A 522 -10.37 -7.71 1.71
CA ASN A 522 -9.31 -6.94 2.35
C ASN A 522 -9.72 -5.47 2.57
N ASN A 523 -10.24 -4.83 1.52
CA ASN A 523 -10.65 -3.43 1.58
C ASN A 523 -11.88 -3.22 2.46
N LEU A 524 -12.79 -4.19 2.52
CA LEU A 524 -13.93 -4.18 3.42
C LEU A 524 -13.48 -4.28 4.89
N GLY A 525 -12.51 -5.17 5.18
CA GLY A 525 -11.86 -5.26 6.48
C GLY A 525 -11.24 -3.93 6.92
N LEU A 526 -10.50 -3.26 6.03
CA LEU A 526 -9.95 -1.92 6.28
C LEU A 526 -11.01 -0.84 6.46
N ALA A 527 -12.11 -0.90 5.70
CA ALA A 527 -13.22 0.04 5.83
C ALA A 527 -13.88 -0.08 7.22
N TYR A 528 -14.12 -1.30 7.71
CA TYR A 528 -14.62 -1.53 9.07
C TYR A 528 -13.62 -1.12 10.15
N ALA A 529 -12.33 -1.38 9.95
CA ALA A 529 -11.26 -0.97 10.87
C ALA A 529 -11.26 0.55 11.10
N LYS A 530 -11.47 1.35 10.05
CA LYS A 530 -11.58 2.82 10.18
C LYS A 530 -12.77 3.27 11.04
N THR A 531 -13.81 2.46 11.17
CA THR A 531 -15.00 2.74 12.01
C THR A 531 -14.91 2.15 13.41
N ASN A 532 -13.76 1.58 13.79
CA ASN A 532 -13.53 0.92 15.09
C ASN A 532 -14.45 -0.29 15.36
N ILE A 533 -15.00 -0.92 14.31
CA ILE A 533 -15.78 -2.16 14.39
C ILE A 533 -14.82 -3.33 14.18
N LEU A 534 -14.08 -3.68 15.24
CA LEU A 534 -12.90 -4.54 15.16
C LEU A 534 -13.23 -5.99 14.82
N ASP A 535 -14.30 -6.56 15.39
CA ASP A 535 -14.67 -7.97 15.15
C ASP A 535 -14.99 -8.22 13.68
N THR A 536 -15.77 -7.33 13.07
CA THR A 536 -16.12 -7.41 11.64
C THR A 536 -14.93 -7.14 10.74
N ALA A 537 -14.06 -6.19 11.12
CA ALA A 537 -12.82 -5.93 10.41
C ALA A 537 -11.92 -7.19 10.39
N ALA A 538 -11.72 -7.81 11.55
CA ALA A 538 -10.94 -9.03 11.70
C ALA A 538 -11.54 -10.19 10.91
N TYR A 539 -12.87 -10.35 10.91
CA TYR A 539 -13.55 -11.37 10.11
C TYR A 539 -13.23 -11.24 8.61
N TYR A 540 -13.42 -10.06 8.02
CA TYR A 540 -13.18 -9.86 6.59
C TYR A 540 -11.70 -9.92 6.21
N LEU A 541 -10.81 -9.42 7.07
CA LEU A 541 -9.37 -9.58 6.86
C LEU A 541 -8.95 -11.05 6.94
N ASN A 542 -9.53 -11.84 7.84
CA ASN A 542 -9.28 -13.28 7.93
C ASN A 542 -9.78 -14.02 6.68
N GLU A 543 -10.97 -13.72 6.19
CA GLU A 543 -11.45 -14.28 4.91
C GLU A 543 -10.56 -13.87 3.73
N ALA A 544 -10.01 -12.65 3.74
CA ALA A 544 -9.02 -12.23 2.75
C ALA A 544 -7.67 -12.94 2.91
N PHE A 545 -7.29 -13.31 4.14
CA PHE A 545 -6.06 -14.05 4.44
C PHE A 545 -6.12 -15.49 3.89
N GLU A 546 -7.29 -16.13 3.93
CA GLU A 546 -7.51 -17.47 3.35
C GLU A 546 -7.34 -17.49 1.81
N ASN A 547 -7.37 -16.32 1.15
CA ASN A 547 -7.11 -16.20 -0.28
C ASN A 547 -5.62 -15.96 -0.56
N LYS A 548 -4.98 -16.90 -1.26
CA LYS A 548 -3.55 -16.85 -1.60
C LYS A 548 -3.09 -15.55 -2.29
N VAL A 549 -3.96 -14.90 -3.07
CA VAL A 549 -3.60 -13.66 -3.79
C VAL A 549 -3.51 -12.47 -2.82
N THR A 550 -4.31 -12.47 -1.75
CA THR A 550 -4.40 -11.35 -0.79
C THR A 550 -3.80 -11.65 0.58
N GLN A 551 -3.25 -12.86 0.76
CA GLN A 551 -2.74 -13.34 2.03
C GLN A 551 -1.73 -12.40 2.70
N TYR A 552 -0.74 -11.91 1.96
CA TYR A 552 0.29 -11.00 2.47
C TYR A 552 -0.29 -9.65 2.92
N THR A 553 -1.15 -9.07 2.09
CA THR A 553 -1.84 -7.79 2.37
C THR A 553 -2.78 -7.92 3.57
N ALA A 554 -3.49 -9.04 3.66
CA ALA A 554 -4.37 -9.31 4.79
C ALA A 554 -3.57 -9.52 6.08
N SER A 555 -2.47 -10.27 6.03
CA SER A 555 -1.54 -10.47 7.15
C SER A 555 -1.07 -9.14 7.74
N SER A 556 -0.49 -8.28 6.90
CA SER A 556 0.03 -6.99 7.36
C SER A 556 -1.06 -6.13 8.00
N ASN A 557 -2.27 -6.12 7.42
CA ASN A 557 -3.43 -5.42 7.94
C ASN A 557 -3.94 -5.97 9.27
N ILE A 558 -3.98 -7.30 9.45
CA ILE A 558 -4.38 -7.94 10.71
C ILE A 558 -3.40 -7.55 11.81
N LEU A 559 -2.09 -7.70 11.56
CA LEU A 559 -1.05 -7.33 12.52
C LEU A 559 -1.12 -5.85 12.90
N ALA A 560 -1.31 -4.95 11.93
CA ALA A 560 -1.48 -3.53 12.18
C ALA A 560 -2.77 -3.21 12.97
N LEU A 561 -3.88 -3.87 12.65
CA LEU A 561 -5.15 -3.70 13.38
C LEU A 561 -4.99 -4.08 14.85
N LEU A 562 -4.38 -5.23 15.12
CA LEU A 562 -4.18 -5.73 16.49
C LEU A 562 -3.19 -4.86 17.27
N ALA A 563 -2.09 -4.43 16.64
CA ALA A 563 -1.11 -3.53 17.24
C ALA A 563 -1.70 -2.15 17.55
N LYS A 564 -2.68 -1.68 16.77
CA LYS A 564 -3.31 -0.37 16.98
C LYS A 564 -4.27 -0.32 18.17
N HIS A 565 -4.98 -1.41 18.49
CA HIS A 565 -6.15 -1.39 19.39
C HIS A 565 -5.95 -1.99 20.79
N ASP A 566 -4.74 -2.44 21.16
CA ASP A 566 -4.41 -2.98 22.49
C ASP A 566 -5.39 -4.04 23.04
N LEU A 567 -5.61 -5.09 22.26
CA LEU A 567 -6.58 -6.13 22.64
C LEU A 567 -6.07 -7.11 23.72
N ARG A 568 -4.88 -6.84 24.32
CA ARG A 568 -4.21 -7.71 25.32
C ARG A 568 -4.19 -9.19 24.91
N LEU A 569 -3.83 -9.44 23.65
CA LEU A 569 -3.72 -10.79 23.09
C LEU A 569 -2.26 -11.26 23.16
N ASN A 570 -2.06 -12.59 23.19
CA ASN A 570 -0.72 -13.16 23.14
C ASN A 570 -0.08 -12.89 21.76
N ALA A 571 0.96 -12.06 21.72
CA ALA A 571 1.58 -11.60 20.48
C ALA A 571 2.19 -12.76 19.67
N ASP A 572 2.81 -13.74 20.32
CA ASP A 572 3.39 -14.90 19.63
C ASP A 572 2.35 -15.75 18.91
N SER A 573 1.19 -15.96 19.53
CA SER A 573 0.09 -16.72 18.93
C SER A 573 -0.43 -16.03 17.68
N ILE A 574 -0.55 -14.69 17.72
CA ILE A 574 -0.98 -13.89 16.58
C ILE A 574 0.05 -13.90 15.46
N ILE A 575 1.33 -13.65 15.78
CA ILE A 575 2.42 -13.65 14.80
C ILE A 575 2.52 -15.04 14.15
N ASN A 576 2.49 -16.12 14.94
CA ASN A 576 2.54 -17.48 14.37
C ASN A 576 1.33 -17.82 13.48
N ALA A 577 0.16 -17.23 13.73
CA ALA A 577 -1.04 -17.48 12.94
C ALA A 577 -1.07 -16.68 11.63
N PHE A 578 -0.59 -15.44 11.65
CA PHE A 578 -0.79 -14.49 10.55
C PHE A 578 0.49 -14.04 9.85
N ASP A 579 1.65 -14.11 10.48
CA ASP A 579 2.91 -13.68 9.87
C ASP A 579 3.31 -14.63 8.73
N VAL A 580 3.21 -14.11 7.51
CA VAL A 580 3.57 -14.85 6.30
C VAL A 580 5.02 -14.55 5.96
N ARG A 581 5.85 -15.62 5.94
CA ARG A 581 7.28 -15.64 5.60
C ARG A 581 7.79 -14.41 4.84
N GLU A 582 8.76 -13.74 5.44
CA GLU A 582 9.67 -12.75 4.82
C GLU A 582 9.00 -11.51 4.18
N ASP A 583 7.72 -11.22 4.45
CA ASP A 583 7.14 -9.93 4.07
C ASP A 583 7.62 -8.80 5.01
N PRO A 584 8.34 -7.77 4.52
CA PRO A 584 8.90 -6.72 5.39
C PRO A 584 7.82 -5.88 6.10
N ILE A 585 6.63 -5.75 5.52
CA ILE A 585 5.52 -4.97 6.10
C ILE A 585 4.90 -5.73 7.29
N SER A 586 4.64 -7.02 7.12
CA SER A 586 4.18 -7.91 8.19
C SER A 586 5.24 -8.01 9.31
N LEU A 587 6.53 -8.05 8.95
CA LEU A 587 7.63 -8.01 9.92
C LEU A 587 7.65 -6.70 10.72
N ASN A 588 7.54 -5.55 10.04
CA ASN A 588 7.43 -4.26 10.72
C ASN A 588 6.29 -4.26 11.75
N ASN A 589 5.10 -4.67 11.33
CA ASN A 589 3.91 -4.66 12.19
C ASN A 589 4.03 -5.68 13.34
N SER A 590 4.76 -6.78 13.14
CA SER A 590 5.08 -7.75 14.20
C SER A 590 5.95 -7.13 15.29
N PHE A 591 6.99 -6.36 14.92
CA PHE A 591 7.77 -5.60 15.90
C PHE A 591 6.89 -4.63 16.69
N VAL A 592 6.02 -3.87 16.02
CA VAL A 592 5.13 -2.92 16.72
C VAL A 592 4.16 -3.65 17.68
N LEU A 593 3.63 -4.80 17.27
CA LEU A 593 2.76 -5.62 18.13
C LEU A 593 3.50 -6.09 19.38
N LYS A 594 4.74 -6.57 19.22
CA LYS A 594 5.62 -7.02 20.31
C LYS A 594 6.06 -5.87 21.22
N ASN A 595 6.40 -4.72 20.64
CA ASN A 595 6.70 -3.49 21.38
C ASN A 595 5.53 -3.07 22.26
N ARG A 596 4.30 -3.18 21.74
CA ARG A 596 3.10 -2.86 22.52
C ARG A 596 2.87 -3.84 23.66
N ALA A 597 3.17 -5.12 23.43
CA ALA A 597 3.13 -6.16 24.46
C ALA A 597 4.27 -6.08 25.48
N HIS A 598 5.27 -5.19 25.29
CA HIS A 598 6.52 -5.14 26.06
C HIS A 598 7.24 -6.50 26.06
N GLU A 599 7.24 -7.16 24.90
CA GLU A 599 7.85 -8.46 24.69
C GLU A 599 8.92 -8.36 23.60
N TYR A 600 10.06 -9.03 23.82
CA TYR A 600 11.10 -9.14 22.80
C TYR A 600 10.70 -10.08 21.66
N LEU A 601 11.08 -9.72 20.42
CA LEU A 601 10.92 -10.52 19.22
C LEU A 601 12.31 -10.93 18.71
N ASN A 602 12.62 -12.23 18.84
CA ASN A 602 13.86 -12.81 18.33
C ASN A 602 13.82 -12.99 16.80
N LYS A 603 13.78 -11.86 16.07
CA LYS A 603 13.95 -11.76 14.62
C LYS A 603 14.84 -10.56 14.32
N GLU A 604 15.73 -10.70 13.36
CA GLU A 604 16.55 -9.58 12.87
C GLU A 604 16.15 -9.24 11.43
N PHE A 605 16.06 -7.94 11.15
CA PHE A 605 15.99 -7.38 9.81
C PHE A 605 17.31 -6.70 9.47
N THR A 606 17.83 -6.96 8.28
CA THR A 606 18.99 -6.24 7.71
C THR A 606 18.60 -5.75 6.33
N PRO A 607 18.65 -4.43 6.07
CA PRO A 607 18.38 -3.88 4.74
C PRO A 607 19.36 -4.44 3.70
N GLU A 608 18.89 -4.62 2.46
CA GLU A 608 19.74 -5.06 1.35
C GLU A 608 20.72 -3.97 0.90
N ASP A 609 20.28 -2.71 0.95
CA ASP A 609 21.04 -1.54 0.50
C ASP A 609 21.40 -0.60 1.66
N SER A 610 22.50 0.15 1.49
CA SER A 610 22.89 1.21 2.43
C SER A 610 21.95 2.42 2.40
N VAL A 611 21.23 2.63 1.30
CA VAL A 611 20.21 3.69 1.16
C VAL A 611 18.86 3.10 1.53
N LEU A 612 18.29 3.60 2.62
CA LEU A 612 17.08 3.03 3.20
C LEU A 612 15.83 3.55 2.49
N SER A 613 14.91 2.65 2.18
CA SER A 613 13.52 3.05 1.93
C SER A 613 12.85 3.48 3.24
N PHE A 614 11.71 4.15 3.14
CA PHE A 614 10.92 4.52 4.32
C PHE A 614 10.47 3.27 5.13
N LEU A 615 10.22 2.15 4.45
CA LEU A 615 9.88 0.88 5.11
C LEU A 615 11.08 0.31 5.87
N ASP A 616 12.25 0.24 5.23
CA ASP A 616 13.47 -0.30 5.87
C ASP A 616 13.85 0.51 7.11
N ALA A 617 13.78 1.84 7.01
CA ALA A 617 14.02 2.73 8.13
C ALA A 617 13.00 2.54 9.27
N SER A 618 11.73 2.25 8.94
CA SER A 618 10.69 1.99 9.93
C SER A 618 10.89 0.66 10.64
N ILE A 619 11.28 -0.39 9.90
CA ILE A 619 11.59 -1.71 10.48
C ILE A 619 12.80 -1.57 11.41
N LEU A 620 13.88 -0.94 10.94
CA LEU A 620 15.07 -0.71 11.77
C LEU A 620 14.75 0.08 13.04
N TYR A 621 13.92 1.12 12.94
CA TYR A 621 13.47 1.89 14.11
C TYR A 621 12.67 1.01 15.08
N ASN A 622 11.66 0.27 14.59
CA ASN A 622 10.80 -0.54 15.45
C ASN A 622 11.53 -1.75 16.04
N GLN A 623 12.49 -2.34 15.32
CA GLN A 623 13.38 -3.38 15.84
C GLN A 623 14.28 -2.81 16.94
N ALA A 624 14.92 -1.66 16.70
CA ALA A 624 15.72 -0.98 17.70
C ALA A 624 14.92 -0.61 18.94
N PHE A 625 13.65 -0.23 18.77
CA PHE A 625 12.73 0.01 19.88
C PHE A 625 12.38 -1.28 20.63
N ASN A 626 12.26 -2.42 19.95
CA ASN A 626 11.98 -3.72 20.58
C ASN A 626 13.09 -4.20 21.51
N HIS A 627 14.34 -3.84 21.20
CA HIS A 627 15.50 -4.15 22.05
C HIS A 627 15.44 -3.48 23.43
N LEU A 628 14.61 -2.45 23.64
CA LEU A 628 14.35 -1.89 24.97
C LEU A 628 13.66 -2.90 25.92
N PHE A 629 13.22 -4.05 25.40
CA PHE A 629 12.57 -5.12 26.17
C PHE A 629 13.41 -6.41 26.17
N GLU A 630 14.69 -6.36 25.77
CA GLU A 630 15.66 -7.45 25.81
C GLU A 630 16.62 -7.27 26.99
N GLY A 631 16.85 -8.30 27.80
CA GLY A 631 17.72 -8.24 29.00
C GLY A 631 19.21 -8.56 28.74
N ASP A 632 19.70 -8.32 27.52
CA ASP A 632 21.13 -8.39 27.16
C ASP A 632 21.38 -7.38 26.03
N SER A 633 21.76 -6.14 26.39
CA SER A 633 21.98 -5.06 25.42
C SER A 633 23.18 -5.34 24.50
N ILE A 634 23.00 -5.28 23.17
CA ILE A 634 23.77 -4.48 22.19
C ILE A 634 23.54 -5.03 20.75
N ASN A 635 22.86 -4.23 19.93
CA ASN A 635 23.19 -4.11 18.50
C ASN A 635 23.07 -2.67 17.96
N THR A 636 23.30 -1.67 18.83
CA THR A 636 23.30 -0.23 18.47
C THR A 636 24.35 0.12 17.39
N GLY A 637 25.37 -0.71 17.22
CA GLY A 637 26.41 -0.56 16.18
C GLY A 637 25.90 -0.74 14.75
N LYS A 638 24.84 -1.53 14.52
CA LYS A 638 24.26 -1.72 13.17
C LYS A 638 23.54 -0.46 12.69
N ILE A 639 22.76 0.19 13.55
CA ILE A 639 21.98 1.39 13.20
C ILE A 639 22.90 2.57 12.86
N SER A 640 24.01 2.73 13.59
CA SER A 640 24.97 3.82 13.32
C SER A 640 25.51 3.80 11.89
N GLN A 641 25.67 2.63 11.28
CA GLN A 641 26.17 2.51 9.90
C GLN A 641 25.24 3.18 8.88
N PHE A 642 23.93 3.21 9.15
CA PHE A 642 22.94 3.82 8.27
C PHE A 642 22.71 5.31 8.56
N ILE A 643 22.97 5.76 9.79
CA ILE A 643 22.84 7.18 10.22
C ILE A 643 23.87 8.08 9.51
N ASP A 644 25.04 7.54 9.21
CA ASP A 644 26.16 8.29 8.61
C ASP A 644 26.07 8.41 7.08
N VAL A 645 25.14 7.68 6.45
CA VAL A 645 24.90 7.74 5.00
C VAL A 645 24.10 9.02 4.66
N SER A 646 24.69 9.89 3.84
CA SER A 646 24.08 11.17 3.46
C SER A 646 22.74 11.04 2.74
N ALA A 647 22.52 9.96 1.99
CA ALA A 647 21.26 9.68 1.30
C ALA A 647 20.09 9.36 2.27
N ASN A 648 20.38 8.99 3.52
CA ASN A 648 19.38 8.62 4.53
C ASN A 648 18.91 9.82 5.39
N LEU A 649 19.15 11.05 4.94
CA LEU A 649 18.87 12.27 5.72
C LEU A 649 17.43 12.32 6.26
N ASN A 650 16.46 11.89 5.47
CA ASN A 650 15.02 11.91 5.83
C ASN A 650 14.66 10.91 6.94
N HIS A 651 15.50 9.91 7.20
CA HIS A 651 15.29 8.85 8.19
C HIS A 651 16.23 8.98 9.39
N LYS A 652 17.23 9.87 9.28
CA LYS A 652 18.28 10.04 10.28
C LYS A 652 17.73 10.39 11.66
N GLU A 653 16.73 11.28 11.72
CA GLU A 653 16.13 11.72 12.97
C GLU A 653 15.50 10.55 13.76
N SER A 654 14.71 9.69 13.10
CA SER A 654 14.07 8.54 13.77
C SER A 654 15.11 7.50 14.21
N LEU A 655 16.10 7.21 13.39
CA LEU A 655 17.15 6.25 13.75
C LEU A 655 18.02 6.78 14.91
N GLN A 656 18.30 8.08 14.94
CA GLN A 656 19.00 8.71 16.06
C GLN A 656 18.18 8.70 17.35
N LEU A 657 16.85 8.88 17.26
CA LEU A 657 15.97 8.72 18.41
C LEU A 657 16.05 7.30 18.96
N ALA A 658 15.93 6.26 18.13
CA ALA A 658 16.02 4.87 18.58
C ALA A 658 17.37 4.57 19.26
N LEU A 659 18.48 5.02 18.67
CA LEU A 659 19.82 4.90 19.27
C LEU A 659 19.88 5.60 20.63
N CYS A 660 19.26 6.76 20.75
CA CYS A 660 19.22 7.53 21.98
C CYS A 660 18.41 6.85 23.08
N LEU A 661 17.25 6.26 22.75
CA LEU A 661 16.44 5.48 23.68
C LEU A 661 17.22 4.28 24.23
N ASN A 662 17.85 3.50 23.34
CA ASN A 662 18.67 2.35 23.76
C ASN A 662 19.84 2.77 24.65
N ARG A 663 20.52 3.89 24.32
CA ARG A 663 21.61 4.40 25.18
C ARG A 663 21.14 4.79 26.59
N TYR A 664 19.92 5.31 26.71
CA TYR A 664 19.36 5.66 28.01
C TYR A 664 19.04 4.40 28.83
N ASP A 665 18.47 3.38 28.17
CA ASP A 665 18.19 2.06 28.72
C ASP A 665 19.47 1.36 29.20
N ASP A 666 20.54 1.39 28.38
CA ASP A 666 21.90 0.93 28.69
C ASP A 666 22.62 1.75 29.80
N GLN A 667 21.93 2.66 30.46
CA GLN A 667 22.43 3.56 31.50
C GLN A 667 23.57 4.51 31.02
N ASP A 668 23.73 4.74 29.72
CA ASP A 668 24.61 5.79 29.16
C ASP A 668 23.87 7.14 29.06
N VAL A 669 23.40 7.60 30.24
CA VAL A 669 22.57 8.79 30.40
C VAL A 669 23.23 10.02 29.80
N ASN A 670 24.54 10.21 29.99
CA ASN A 670 25.28 11.37 29.47
C ASN A 670 25.17 11.50 27.94
N ARG A 671 25.51 10.43 27.21
CA ARG A 671 25.47 10.46 25.74
C ARG A 671 24.04 10.52 25.22
N ALA A 672 23.11 9.79 25.85
CA ALA A 672 21.70 9.85 25.50
C ALA A 672 21.15 11.28 25.64
N PHE A 673 21.42 11.94 26.77
CA PHE A 673 20.94 13.30 27.04
C PHE A 673 21.49 14.32 26.04
N ARG A 674 22.79 14.29 25.75
CA ARG A 674 23.42 15.17 24.75
C ARG A 674 22.87 14.97 23.36
N GLN A 675 22.71 13.71 22.95
CA GLN A 675 22.21 13.38 21.62
C GLN A 675 20.74 13.79 21.47
N LEU A 676 19.90 13.53 22.48
CA LEU A 676 18.51 13.95 22.44
C LEU A 676 18.39 15.47 22.47
N ASN A 677 19.21 16.17 23.25
CA ASN A 677 19.21 17.63 23.30
C ASN A 677 19.61 18.23 21.94
N TRP A 678 20.63 17.67 21.28
CA TRP A 678 20.96 18.04 19.91
C TRP A 678 19.79 17.80 18.95
N LEU A 679 19.11 16.65 19.07
CA LEU A 679 17.95 16.31 18.24
C LEU A 679 16.77 17.27 18.49
N ALA A 680 16.53 17.64 19.75
CA ALA A 680 15.48 18.57 20.16
C ALA A 680 15.70 19.99 19.58
N ASN A 681 16.95 20.43 19.51
CA ASN A 681 17.31 21.73 18.94
C ASN A 681 17.31 21.75 17.41
N THR A 682 17.59 20.61 16.76
CA THR A 682 17.70 20.52 15.29
C THR A 682 16.41 20.09 14.60
N SER A 683 15.50 19.39 15.30
CA SER A 683 14.24 18.92 14.73
C SER A 683 13.23 20.06 14.55
N VAL A 684 12.74 20.20 13.31
CA VAL A 684 11.70 21.17 12.95
C VAL A 684 10.32 20.73 13.46
N ALA A 685 10.04 19.42 13.45
CA ALA A 685 8.70 18.88 13.73
C ALA A 685 8.54 18.34 15.15
N ASN A 686 9.59 17.73 15.72
CA ASN A 686 9.49 16.96 16.97
C ASN A 686 10.27 17.59 18.14
N GLY A 687 10.86 18.79 17.96
CA GLY A 687 11.68 19.43 19.00
C GLY A 687 11.00 19.54 20.36
N GLY A 688 9.72 19.95 20.39
CA GLY A 688 8.93 20.01 21.63
C GLY A 688 8.74 18.65 22.31
N LYS A 689 8.54 17.58 21.52
CA LYS A 689 8.42 16.20 22.03
C LYS A 689 9.73 15.71 22.64
N TYR A 690 10.86 16.00 22.00
CA TYR A 690 12.18 15.60 22.50
C TYR A 690 12.57 16.36 23.76
N PHE A 691 12.33 17.68 23.83
CA PHE A 691 12.54 18.42 25.07
C PHE A 691 11.68 17.89 26.22
N ASN A 692 10.43 17.52 25.94
CA ASN A 692 9.59 16.87 26.95
C ASN A 692 10.19 15.53 27.43
N LEU A 693 10.71 14.71 26.52
CA LEU A 693 11.36 13.44 26.88
C LEU A 693 12.63 13.66 27.72
N ILE A 694 13.45 14.66 27.38
CA ILE A 694 14.63 15.05 28.18
C ILE A 694 14.20 15.51 29.59
N GLY A 695 13.14 16.32 29.68
CA GLY A 695 12.59 16.75 30.96
C GLY A 695 12.10 15.57 31.81
N LEU A 696 11.44 14.58 31.21
CA LEU A 696 11.02 13.36 31.89
C LEU A 696 12.23 12.56 32.38
N TRP A 697 13.26 12.40 31.55
CA TRP A 697 14.51 11.76 31.96
C TRP A 697 15.22 12.49 33.09
N ALA A 698 15.30 13.81 33.07
CA ALA A 698 15.88 14.60 34.16
C ALA A 698 15.07 14.44 35.46
N LEU A 699 13.74 14.39 35.36
CA LEU A 699 12.86 14.16 36.52
C LEU A 699 13.02 12.74 37.08
N GLN A 700 13.12 11.73 36.21
CA GLN A 700 13.42 10.33 36.58
C GLN A 700 14.76 10.24 37.33
N GLN A 701 15.75 11.04 36.92
CA GLN A 701 17.06 11.18 37.58
C GLN A 701 17.03 12.08 38.83
N LYS A 702 15.84 12.48 39.32
CA LYS A 702 15.63 13.32 40.52
C LYS A 702 16.24 14.73 40.42
N ALA A 703 16.32 15.28 39.21
CA ALA A 703 16.82 16.62 38.91
C ALA A 703 15.69 17.55 38.38
N PRO A 704 14.70 17.93 39.22
CA PRO A 704 13.60 18.78 38.80
C PRO A 704 14.05 20.17 38.33
N ASP A 705 15.15 20.67 38.87
CA ASP A 705 15.78 21.95 38.52
C ASP A 705 16.28 22.00 37.07
N VAL A 706 16.80 20.88 36.56
CA VAL A 706 17.17 20.71 35.14
C VAL A 706 15.90 20.50 34.30
N ALA A 707 14.96 19.69 34.79
CA ALA A 707 13.74 19.37 34.07
C ALA A 707 12.82 20.58 33.79
N VAL A 708 12.76 21.59 34.68
CA VAL A 708 11.95 22.81 34.49
C VAL A 708 12.27 23.48 33.16
N GLU A 709 13.55 23.62 32.83
CA GLU A 709 14.01 24.34 31.64
C GLU A 709 13.57 23.62 30.37
N TYR A 710 13.77 22.29 30.33
CA TYR A 710 13.36 21.46 29.21
C TYR A 710 11.84 21.41 29.01
N PHE A 711 11.05 21.31 30.09
CA PHE A 711 9.59 21.37 29.97
C PHE A 711 9.09 22.75 29.54
N THR A 712 9.77 23.83 29.93
CA THR A 712 9.46 25.18 29.45
C THR A 712 9.71 25.27 27.95
N TRP A 713 10.88 24.83 27.46
CA TRP A 713 11.19 24.80 26.04
C TRP A 713 10.26 23.90 25.21
N ALA A 714 9.75 22.82 25.81
CA ALA A 714 8.74 21.97 25.19
C ALA A 714 7.36 22.66 25.12
N ALA A 715 6.94 23.33 26.19
CA ALA A 715 5.70 24.08 26.26
C ALA A 715 5.70 25.29 25.31
N ASP A 716 6.83 26.01 25.20
CA ASP A 716 7.02 27.12 24.26
C ASP A 716 6.91 26.67 22.80
N ARG A 717 7.24 25.41 22.52
CA ARG A 717 7.06 24.75 21.22
C ARG A 717 5.66 24.14 21.06
N ASN A 718 4.70 24.52 21.90
CA ASN A 718 3.31 24.09 21.89
C ASN A 718 3.10 22.56 22.04
N PHE A 719 4.03 21.84 22.68
CA PHE A 719 3.80 20.44 23.03
C PHE A 719 2.84 20.37 24.24
N LYS A 720 1.64 19.82 24.04
CA LYS A 720 0.53 19.97 24.99
C LYS A 720 0.80 19.29 26.34
N GLU A 721 1.35 18.09 26.29
CA GLU A 721 1.64 17.25 27.45
C GLU A 721 2.71 17.89 28.35
N ALA A 722 3.59 18.73 27.78
CA ALA A 722 4.63 19.42 28.56
C ALA A 722 4.07 20.36 29.63
N LYS A 723 2.87 20.90 29.48
CA LYS A 723 2.28 21.80 30.49
C LYS A 723 2.00 21.07 31.81
N LEU A 724 1.48 19.84 31.72
CA LEU A 724 1.27 19.00 32.90
C LEU A 724 2.60 18.67 33.57
N HIS A 725 3.57 18.20 32.78
CA HIS A 725 4.89 17.86 33.29
C HIS A 725 5.62 19.08 33.88
N LEU A 726 5.47 20.26 33.29
CA LEU A 726 6.00 21.51 33.83
C LEU A 726 5.37 21.85 35.19
N ALA A 727 4.05 21.75 35.34
CA ALA A 727 3.37 22.02 36.61
C ALA A 727 3.83 21.07 37.73
N ILE A 728 3.92 19.77 37.41
CA ILE A 728 4.47 18.74 38.31
C ILE A 728 5.90 19.10 38.69
N THR A 729 6.75 19.41 37.71
CA THR A 729 8.16 19.69 37.92
C THR A 729 8.39 20.98 38.71
N LEU A 730 7.63 22.05 38.47
CA LEU A 730 7.69 23.29 39.27
C LEU A 730 7.30 23.03 40.74
N THR A 731 6.38 22.10 40.97
CA THR A 731 5.99 21.67 42.33
C THR A 731 7.12 20.92 43.01
N GLU A 732 7.74 19.96 42.32
CA GLU A 732 8.91 19.22 42.81
C GLU A 732 10.15 20.11 42.99
N ASN A 733 10.33 21.11 42.13
CA ASN A 733 11.35 22.15 42.24
C ASN A 733 11.02 23.22 43.31
N ARG A 734 9.88 23.09 44.00
CA ARG A 734 9.40 23.99 45.07
C ARG A 734 9.31 25.46 44.66
N SER A 735 9.10 25.71 43.38
CA SER A 735 8.83 27.04 42.82
C SER A 735 7.36 27.39 42.99
N LEU A 736 6.91 27.53 44.25
CA LEU A 736 5.49 27.44 44.62
C LEU A 736 4.57 28.44 43.87
N GLU A 737 5.01 29.69 43.68
CA GLU A 737 4.22 30.70 42.95
C GLU A 737 4.04 30.33 41.47
N MET A 738 5.13 29.90 40.82
CA MET A 738 5.10 29.45 39.42
C MET A 738 4.29 28.15 39.29
N ALA A 739 4.41 27.23 40.26
CA ALA A 739 3.65 25.99 40.29
C ALA A 739 2.14 26.26 40.40
N ARG A 740 1.70 27.17 41.30
CA ARG A 740 0.29 27.57 41.43
C ARG A 740 -0.25 28.07 40.09
N ALA A 741 0.44 29.01 39.45
CA ALA A 741 0.03 29.55 38.16
C ALA A 741 -0.10 28.46 37.08
N ALA A 742 0.87 27.53 37.01
CA ALA A 742 0.84 26.42 36.06
C ALA A 742 -0.33 25.46 36.31
N TRP A 743 -0.63 25.12 37.57
CA TRP A 743 -1.78 24.28 37.90
C TRP A 743 -3.13 24.98 37.68
N GLU A 744 -3.22 26.29 37.93
CA GLU A 744 -4.42 27.10 37.62
C GLU A 744 -4.70 27.13 36.12
N GLU A 745 -3.66 27.25 35.29
CA GLU A 745 -3.80 27.17 33.84
C GLU A 745 -4.40 25.82 33.42
N LEU A 746 -3.91 24.71 33.98
CA LEU A 746 -4.40 23.35 33.68
C LEU A 746 -5.87 23.12 34.03
N LEU A 747 -6.45 23.89 34.96
CA LEU A 747 -7.90 23.85 35.22
C LEU A 747 -8.73 24.31 34.01
N THR A 748 -8.16 25.19 33.17
CA THR A 748 -8.82 25.71 31.97
C THR A 748 -8.58 24.81 30.76
N VAL A 749 -7.33 24.41 30.52
CA VAL A 749 -6.90 23.72 29.29
C VAL A 749 -6.79 22.19 29.38
N GLY A 750 -6.72 21.63 30.58
CA GLY A 750 -6.51 20.19 30.80
C GLY A 750 -7.75 19.33 30.49
N ASP A 751 -7.55 18.01 30.40
CA ASP A 751 -8.66 17.06 30.37
C ASP A 751 -9.26 16.83 31.77
N SER A 752 -10.30 15.99 31.89
CA SER A 752 -10.95 15.74 33.18
C SER A 752 -10.02 15.14 34.25
N LYS A 753 -9.05 14.29 33.85
CA LYS A 753 -8.10 13.66 34.79
C LYS A 753 -7.09 14.70 35.28
N VAL A 754 -6.55 15.49 34.37
CA VAL A 754 -5.62 16.57 34.66
C VAL A 754 -6.28 17.63 35.54
N LYS A 755 -7.54 18.00 35.28
CA LYS A 755 -8.28 18.95 36.14
C LYS A 755 -8.46 18.42 37.57
N ALA A 756 -8.78 17.14 37.74
CA ALA A 756 -8.90 16.53 39.06
C ALA A 756 -7.56 16.54 39.83
N MET A 757 -6.46 16.25 39.12
CA MET A 757 -5.11 16.36 39.67
C MET A 757 -4.78 17.80 40.07
N ALA A 758 -5.05 18.77 39.20
CA ALA A 758 -4.82 20.19 39.46
C ALA A 758 -5.59 20.68 40.69
N HIS A 759 -6.87 20.30 40.86
CA HIS A 759 -7.64 20.63 42.07
C HIS A 759 -7.00 20.07 43.34
N THR A 760 -6.48 18.84 43.29
CA THR A 760 -5.86 18.17 44.44
C THR A 760 -4.57 18.88 44.85
N ILE A 761 -3.72 19.22 43.88
CA ILE A 761 -2.45 19.91 44.15
C ILE A 761 -2.67 21.37 44.55
N LEU A 762 -3.59 22.10 43.91
CA LEU A 762 -3.93 23.47 44.29
C LEU A 762 -4.52 23.57 45.69
N LYS A 763 -5.30 22.56 46.13
CA LYS A 763 -5.75 22.48 47.52
C LYS A 763 -4.55 22.55 48.46
N ILE A 764 -3.48 21.81 48.20
CA ILE A 764 -2.26 21.83 49.02
C ILE A 764 -1.50 23.15 48.84
N LEU A 765 -1.27 23.61 47.60
CA LEU A 765 -0.46 24.80 47.31
C LEU A 765 -1.08 26.13 47.80
N ASN A 766 -2.39 26.19 48.00
CA ASN A 766 -3.11 27.38 48.50
C ASN A 766 -3.37 27.35 50.01
N THR A 767 -2.92 26.32 50.70
CA THR A 767 -3.12 26.14 52.15
C THR A 767 -2.34 27.16 52.97
N GLN A 768 -2.93 27.65 54.07
CA GLN A 768 -2.20 28.42 55.08
C GLN A 768 -1.60 27.51 56.17
N PRO A 769 -0.48 27.89 56.82
CA PRO A 769 0.14 27.07 57.87
C PRO A 769 -0.79 26.68 59.03
N THR A 770 -1.88 27.43 59.25
CA THR A 770 -2.91 27.17 60.26
C THR A 770 -3.78 25.96 59.98
N ASP A 771 -3.86 25.51 58.72
CA ASP A 771 -4.78 24.44 58.31
C ASP A 771 -4.18 23.04 58.51
N TYR A 772 -2.85 22.95 58.69
CA TYR A 772 -2.10 21.69 58.83
C TYR A 772 -2.66 20.70 59.87
N PRO A 773 -3.11 21.12 61.08
CA PRO A 773 -3.62 20.16 62.08
C PRO A 773 -4.89 19.42 61.62
N ALA A 774 -5.68 20.03 60.72
CA ALA A 774 -6.92 19.46 60.20
C ALA A 774 -6.69 18.51 59.01
N PHE A 775 -5.46 18.38 58.52
CA PHE A 775 -5.13 17.56 57.37
C PHE A 775 -5.10 16.06 57.68
N ASN A 776 -5.48 15.25 56.70
CA ASN A 776 -5.20 13.83 56.73
C ASN A 776 -3.69 13.58 56.56
N ASP A 777 -3.21 12.37 56.84
CA ASP A 777 -1.76 12.08 56.83
C ASP A 777 -1.11 12.24 55.44
N SER A 778 -1.87 12.06 54.34
CA SER A 778 -1.37 12.26 52.97
C SER A 778 -1.19 13.75 52.65
N ASP A 779 -2.18 14.58 52.99
CA ASP A 779 -2.12 16.03 52.82
C ASP A 779 -1.02 16.63 53.72
N LYS A 780 -0.85 16.11 54.94
CA LYS A 780 0.27 16.48 55.84
C LYS A 780 1.63 16.14 55.21
N TYR A 781 1.77 14.94 54.64
CA TYR A 781 2.98 14.54 53.93
C TYR A 781 3.30 15.50 52.77
N LEU A 782 2.32 15.78 51.90
CA LEU A 782 2.53 16.69 50.76
C LEU A 782 2.90 18.11 51.21
N TYR A 783 2.29 18.59 52.31
CA TYR A 783 2.68 19.87 52.91
C TYR A 783 4.16 19.86 53.37
N LEU A 784 4.60 18.81 54.06
CA LEU A 784 6.00 18.66 54.47
C LEU A 784 6.95 18.55 53.27
N ARG A 785 6.56 17.84 52.21
CA ARG A 785 7.37 17.68 50.99
C ARG A 785 7.58 19.01 50.27
N TYR A 786 6.54 19.82 50.08
CA TYR A 786 6.64 21.01 49.24
C TYR A 786 6.92 22.31 50.00
N PHE A 787 6.32 22.53 51.18
CA PHE A 787 6.43 23.80 51.89
C PHE A 787 7.61 23.88 52.86
N ILE A 788 7.98 22.76 53.49
CA ILE A 788 9.06 22.79 54.48
C ILE A 788 10.42 22.68 53.78
N ASP A 789 11.25 23.70 54.02
CA ASP A 789 12.60 23.78 53.50
C ASP A 789 13.59 22.97 54.33
N HIS A 790 14.69 22.56 53.70
CA HIS A 790 15.79 21.84 54.34
C HIS A 790 16.41 22.64 55.50
N THR A 791 16.32 23.97 55.44
CA THR A 791 16.79 24.89 56.49
C THR A 791 15.91 24.90 57.75
N ASP A 792 14.60 24.61 57.65
CA ASP A 792 13.64 24.71 58.76
C ASP A 792 13.39 23.35 59.46
N THR A 793 14.47 22.77 59.97
CA THR A 793 14.46 21.45 60.63
C THR A 793 13.63 21.43 61.92
N LEU A 794 13.55 22.55 62.64
CA LEU A 794 12.77 22.65 63.88
C LEU A 794 11.27 22.51 63.60
N LYS A 795 10.77 23.23 62.59
CA LYS A 795 9.37 23.15 62.17
C LYS A 795 9.07 21.77 61.58
N PHE A 796 9.97 21.22 60.76
CA PHE A 796 9.82 19.87 60.23
C PHE A 796 9.62 18.83 61.34
N ASN A 797 10.51 18.80 62.33
CA ASN A 797 10.49 17.82 63.42
C ASN A 797 9.22 17.91 64.27
N LYS A 798 8.71 19.12 64.50
CA LYS A 798 7.44 19.32 65.17
C LYS A 798 6.28 18.72 64.35
N LEU A 799 6.18 19.12 63.08
CA LEU A 799 5.04 18.77 62.23
C LEU A 799 5.02 17.28 61.82
N VAL A 800 6.17 16.67 61.54
CA VAL A 800 6.26 15.25 61.15
C VAL A 800 5.84 14.29 62.28
N SER A 801 5.95 14.74 63.55
CA SER A 801 5.51 13.97 64.70
C SER A 801 3.98 13.79 64.76
N GLU A 802 3.22 14.66 64.08
CA GLU A 802 1.75 14.65 64.02
C GLU A 802 1.18 13.72 62.94
N ILE A 803 2.03 13.08 62.12
CA ILE A 803 1.65 12.04 61.15
C ILE A 803 1.56 10.70 61.88
N LYS A 804 0.41 10.03 61.76
CA LYS A 804 0.14 8.74 62.44
C LYS A 804 0.57 7.54 61.61
N SER A 805 0.38 7.59 60.30
CA SER A 805 0.79 6.55 59.35
C SER A 805 2.32 6.40 59.34
N SER A 806 2.81 5.19 59.63
CA SER A 806 4.24 4.87 59.58
C SER A 806 4.84 5.09 58.19
N ASN A 807 4.12 4.75 57.11
CA ASN A 807 4.61 4.92 55.73
C ASN A 807 4.78 6.40 55.37
N TYR A 808 3.75 7.24 55.57
CA TYR A 808 3.86 8.67 55.25
C TYR A 808 4.88 9.39 56.13
N LYS A 809 5.00 8.97 57.38
CA LYS A 809 6.02 9.49 58.29
C LYS A 809 7.43 9.12 57.83
N ALA A 810 7.65 7.85 57.46
CA ALA A 810 8.91 7.38 56.90
C ALA A 810 9.24 8.11 55.58
N GLN A 811 8.27 8.25 54.67
CA GLN A 811 8.45 8.96 53.41
C GLN A 811 8.81 10.44 53.62
N ALA A 812 8.15 11.14 54.55
CA ALA A 812 8.49 12.52 54.88
C ALA A 812 9.92 12.65 55.42
N ILE A 813 10.34 11.77 56.34
CA ILE A 813 11.69 11.75 56.93
C ILE A 813 12.74 11.44 55.85
N PHE A 814 12.43 10.47 54.98
CA PHE A 814 13.28 10.07 53.87
C PHE A 814 13.47 11.21 52.87
N ASP A 815 12.39 11.88 52.45
CA ASP A 815 12.43 13.05 51.58
C ASP A 815 13.26 14.18 52.20
N MET A 816 13.14 14.42 53.51
CA MET A 816 13.94 15.42 54.22
C MET A 816 15.43 15.05 54.22
N SER A 817 15.77 13.78 54.44
CA SER A 817 17.14 13.29 54.31
C SER A 817 17.70 13.52 52.90
N GLN A 818 16.92 13.20 51.86
CA GLN A 818 17.31 13.42 50.47
C GLN A 818 17.48 14.91 50.13
N LYS A 819 16.62 15.79 50.65
CA LYS A 819 16.75 17.25 50.50
C LYS A 819 18.07 17.75 51.11
N LEU A 820 18.39 17.35 52.33
CA LEU A 820 19.63 17.71 53.01
C LEU A 820 20.84 17.18 52.22
N TRP A 821 20.75 15.94 51.74
CA TRP A 821 21.78 15.30 50.95
C TRP A 821 22.09 16.04 49.64
N LYS A 822 21.06 16.46 48.90
CA LYS A 822 21.20 17.23 47.65
C LYS A 822 21.81 18.62 47.88
N ASN A 823 21.58 19.21 49.06
CA ASN A 823 22.17 20.49 49.47
C ASN A 823 23.57 20.36 50.10
N ASP A 824 24.25 19.21 49.90
CA ASP A 824 25.58 18.93 50.42
C ASP A 824 25.70 19.01 51.96
N GLN A 825 24.59 18.70 52.66
CA GLN A 825 24.53 18.60 54.11
C GLN A 825 24.53 17.13 54.56
N THR A 826 25.68 16.47 54.36
CA THR A 826 25.87 15.02 54.55
C THR A 826 25.54 14.54 55.97
N GLU A 827 26.12 15.15 57.01
CA GLU A 827 25.89 14.71 58.40
C GLU A 827 24.41 14.88 58.84
N PRO A 828 23.75 16.02 58.60
CA PRO A 828 22.30 16.13 58.84
C PRO A 828 21.47 15.13 58.05
N ALA A 829 21.78 14.88 56.78
CA ALA A 829 21.06 13.91 55.96
C ALA A 829 21.14 12.50 56.56
N ILE A 830 22.32 12.12 57.03
CA ILE A 830 22.59 10.85 57.70
C ILE A 830 21.79 10.75 59.01
N ASP A 831 21.71 11.82 59.82
CA ASP A 831 20.92 11.83 61.06
C ASP A 831 19.42 11.64 60.79
N TYR A 832 18.86 12.24 59.74
CA TYR A 832 17.47 11.96 59.38
C TYR A 832 17.26 10.55 58.87
N TYR A 833 18.22 10.01 58.12
CA TYR A 833 18.17 8.61 57.67
C TYR A 833 18.14 7.63 58.86
N THR A 834 18.96 7.83 59.89
CA THR A 834 18.97 6.92 61.05
C THR A 834 17.64 6.92 61.81
N ARG A 835 16.85 7.99 61.73
CA ARG A 835 15.49 8.06 62.33
C ARG A 835 14.45 7.19 61.62
N LEU A 836 14.75 6.70 60.42
CA LEU A 836 13.92 5.69 59.74
C LEU A 836 14.00 4.33 60.44
N SER A 837 15.08 4.08 61.20
CA SER A 837 15.26 2.88 62.02
C SER A 837 14.14 2.74 63.05
N GLY A 838 13.46 1.59 63.03
CA GLY A 838 12.38 1.26 63.99
C GLY A 838 10.98 1.70 63.56
N LEU A 839 10.80 2.28 62.37
CA LEU A 839 9.47 2.47 61.77
C LEU A 839 9.03 1.21 61.03
N GLU A 840 7.77 0.78 61.23
CA GLU A 840 7.16 -0.31 60.47
C GLU A 840 6.74 0.19 59.08
N ILE A 841 7.59 -0.04 58.08
CA ILE A 841 7.33 0.34 56.68
C ILE A 841 6.68 -0.85 55.98
N THR A 842 5.43 -0.67 55.56
CA THR A 842 4.64 -1.68 54.83
C THR A 842 4.56 -1.41 53.33
N ASP A 843 4.90 -0.19 52.91
CA ASP A 843 5.00 0.16 51.49
C ASP A 843 6.30 -0.43 50.92
N GLN A 844 6.17 -1.34 49.96
CA GLN A 844 7.30 -2.08 49.40
C GLN A 844 8.24 -1.18 48.60
N GLN A 845 7.72 -0.26 47.80
CA GLN A 845 8.55 0.62 46.98
C GLN A 845 9.36 1.58 47.85
N LEU A 846 8.74 2.16 48.88
CA LEU A 846 9.44 2.99 49.86
C LEU A 846 10.49 2.20 50.63
N PHE A 847 10.18 0.95 51.01
CA PHE A 847 11.13 0.07 51.69
C PHE A 847 12.38 -0.19 50.82
N ASP A 848 12.18 -0.52 49.54
CA ASP A 848 13.25 -0.78 48.58
C ASP A 848 14.08 0.49 48.33
N ASP A 849 13.43 1.65 48.15
CA ASP A 849 14.11 2.94 47.98
C ASP A 849 15.01 3.30 49.18
N ILE A 850 14.53 3.02 50.40
CA ILE A 850 15.31 3.23 51.63
C ILE A 850 16.50 2.26 51.70
N HIS A 851 16.33 1.01 51.28
CA HIS A 851 17.42 0.03 51.22
C HIS A 851 18.51 0.44 50.24
N TRP A 852 18.14 0.97 49.07
CA TRP A 852 19.11 1.52 48.12
C TRP A 852 19.82 2.76 48.68
N TYR A 853 19.07 3.62 49.37
CA TYR A 853 19.65 4.79 50.01
C TYR A 853 20.57 4.42 51.18
N GLU A 854 20.35 3.30 51.87
CA GLU A 854 21.27 2.78 52.89
C GLU A 854 22.68 2.55 52.34
N LEU A 855 22.81 1.94 51.16
CA LEU A 855 24.11 1.75 50.51
C LEU A 855 24.79 3.10 50.23
N LYS A 856 24.01 4.09 49.80
CA LYS A 856 24.49 5.46 49.61
C LYS A 856 25.01 6.07 50.91
N MET A 857 24.28 5.91 52.02
CA MET A 857 24.69 6.41 53.34
C MET A 857 25.94 5.67 53.87
N LEU A 858 26.05 4.36 53.66
CA LEU A 858 27.22 3.56 54.07
C LEU A 858 28.48 3.97 53.31
N ALA A 859 28.35 4.22 52.01
CA ALA A 859 29.42 4.75 51.17
C ALA A 859 29.85 6.15 51.63
N ALA A 860 28.89 7.04 51.92
CA ALA A 860 29.15 8.39 52.42
C ALA A 860 29.97 8.42 53.71
N ARG A 861 29.71 7.47 54.62
CA ARG A 861 30.43 7.32 55.89
C ARG A 861 31.81 6.66 55.76
N GLY A 862 32.22 6.26 54.55
CA GLY A 862 33.46 5.50 54.32
C GLY A 862 33.44 4.09 54.92
N THR A 863 32.26 3.55 55.26
CA THR A 863 32.12 2.26 55.95
C THR A 863 32.11 1.08 54.98
N VAL A 864 33.23 0.83 54.31
CA VAL A 864 33.35 -0.19 53.25
C VAL A 864 32.98 -1.60 53.73
N ARG A 865 33.34 -1.95 54.98
CA ARG A 865 32.96 -3.24 55.56
C ARG A 865 31.43 -3.39 55.70
N GLY A 866 30.75 -2.31 56.06
CA GLY A 866 29.27 -2.27 56.15
C GLY A 866 28.65 -2.41 54.75
N LEU A 867 29.17 -1.68 53.77
CA LEU A 867 28.75 -1.75 52.37
C LEU A 867 28.89 -3.18 51.81
N SER A 868 30.06 -3.80 51.98
CA SER A 868 30.32 -5.17 51.54
C SER A 868 29.40 -6.18 52.25
N THR A 869 29.19 -6.03 53.56
CA THR A 869 28.29 -6.90 54.32
C THR A 869 26.87 -6.82 53.80
N LYS A 870 26.36 -5.60 53.55
CA LYS A 870 25.00 -5.38 53.08
C LYS A 870 24.79 -5.89 51.65
N ILE A 871 25.75 -5.69 50.76
CA ILE A 871 25.71 -6.25 49.39
C ILE A 871 25.70 -7.78 49.44
N ASN A 872 26.55 -8.38 50.28
CA ASN A 872 26.61 -9.84 50.44
C ASN A 872 25.37 -10.46 51.12
N GLN A 873 24.49 -9.65 51.72
CA GLN A 873 23.20 -10.09 52.27
C GLN A 873 22.12 -10.32 51.19
N GLY A 874 22.47 -10.19 49.90
CA GLY A 874 21.61 -10.61 48.78
C GLY A 874 20.94 -9.47 48.02
N ILE A 875 21.52 -8.26 48.02
CA ILE A 875 21.03 -7.18 47.15
C ILE A 875 21.35 -7.55 45.70
N ALA A 876 20.32 -7.83 44.90
CA ALA A 876 20.43 -8.05 43.48
C ALA A 876 20.41 -6.71 42.73
N PHE A 877 21.49 -6.39 42.03
CA PHE A 877 21.54 -5.26 41.11
C PHE A 877 20.98 -5.73 39.77
N ASP A 878 19.83 -5.20 39.37
CA ASP A 878 19.29 -5.34 38.02
C ASP A 878 20.06 -4.44 37.03
N GLU A 879 19.68 -4.51 35.74
CA GLU A 879 20.31 -3.71 34.68
C GLU A 879 20.18 -2.20 34.93
N ASN A 880 19.05 -1.77 35.48
CA ASN A 880 18.78 -0.38 35.83
C ASN A 880 19.68 0.16 36.96
N ARG A 881 20.36 -0.71 37.70
CA ARG A 881 21.27 -0.35 38.80
C ARG A 881 22.73 -0.75 38.52
N ILE A 882 23.08 -0.95 37.26
CA ILE A 882 24.44 -1.40 36.87
C ILE A 882 25.51 -0.36 37.27
N ILE A 883 25.20 0.94 37.21
CA ILE A 883 26.14 2.00 37.61
C ILE A 883 26.39 1.95 39.11
N GLU A 884 25.35 1.81 39.93
CA GLU A 884 25.44 1.63 41.38
C GLU A 884 26.30 0.42 41.73
N LYS A 885 26.10 -0.71 41.03
CA LYS A 885 26.89 -1.92 41.20
C LYS A 885 28.38 -1.62 40.99
N HIS A 886 28.74 -1.00 39.87
CA HIS A 886 30.13 -0.68 39.54
C HIS A 886 30.71 0.33 40.52
N TYR A 887 29.95 1.35 40.92
CA TYR A 887 30.37 2.35 41.92
C TYR A 887 30.71 1.71 43.27
N TYR A 888 29.79 0.94 43.84
CA TYR A 888 30.03 0.31 45.15
C TYR A 888 31.13 -0.75 45.08
N THR A 889 31.24 -1.48 43.97
CA THR A 889 32.34 -2.42 43.73
C THR A 889 33.68 -1.70 43.62
N ALA A 890 33.73 -0.54 42.96
CA ALA A 890 34.92 0.30 42.87
C ALA A 890 35.42 0.75 44.25
N LEU A 891 34.51 1.23 45.11
CA LEU A 891 34.83 1.64 46.49
C LEU A 891 35.39 0.48 47.32
N ILE A 892 34.83 -0.73 47.17
CA ILE A 892 35.30 -1.92 47.87
C ILE A 892 36.71 -2.31 47.39
N ASN A 893 36.92 -2.34 46.08
CA ASN A 893 38.21 -2.67 45.47
C ASN A 893 39.30 -1.65 45.82
N GLU A 894 38.96 -0.36 45.81
CA GLU A 894 39.88 0.72 46.20
C GLU A 894 40.33 0.55 47.66
N ALA A 895 39.40 0.30 48.57
CA ALA A 895 39.71 0.11 49.99
C ALA A 895 40.45 -1.20 50.29
N SER A 896 40.29 -2.24 49.46
CA SER A 896 41.07 -3.48 49.57
C SER A 896 42.46 -3.39 48.91
N GLY A 897 42.78 -2.28 48.24
CA GLY A 897 44.03 -2.08 47.51
C GLY A 897 44.07 -2.70 46.11
N ASP A 898 42.94 -3.21 45.59
CA ASP A 898 42.82 -3.74 44.22
C ASP A 898 42.61 -2.61 43.21
N THR A 899 43.71 -1.90 42.94
CA THR A 899 43.71 -0.73 42.07
C THR A 899 43.35 -1.03 40.61
N VAL A 900 43.52 -2.28 40.15
CA VAL A 900 43.22 -2.68 38.77
C VAL A 900 41.72 -2.77 38.57
N ASN A 901 41.03 -3.54 39.43
CA ASN A 901 39.58 -3.67 39.34
C ASN A 901 38.88 -2.37 39.75
N ALA A 902 39.41 -1.61 40.72
CA ALA A 902 38.92 -0.27 41.03
C ALA A 902 38.96 0.65 39.79
N ARG A 903 40.09 0.68 39.07
CA ARG A 903 40.23 1.47 37.83
C ARG A 903 39.23 1.05 36.77
N GLN A 904 39.04 -0.25 36.52
CA GLN A 904 38.08 -0.74 35.53
C GLN A 904 36.65 -0.26 35.85
N ASN A 905 36.22 -0.39 37.11
CA ASN A 905 34.89 0.03 37.52
C ASN A 905 34.72 1.56 37.48
N TYR A 906 35.72 2.33 37.93
CA TYR A 906 35.67 3.80 37.85
C TYR A 906 35.68 4.31 36.40
N SER A 907 36.48 3.71 35.52
CA SER A 907 36.49 4.05 34.09
C SER A 907 35.16 3.72 33.41
N PHE A 908 34.46 2.67 33.83
CA PHE A 908 33.14 2.34 33.32
C PHE A 908 32.10 3.43 33.67
N ILE A 909 32.07 3.91 34.91
CA ILE A 909 31.03 4.86 35.38
C ILE A 909 31.36 6.33 35.12
N ALA A 910 32.63 6.69 34.93
CA ALA A 910 33.13 8.08 34.92
C ALA A 910 32.28 9.06 34.10
N TYR A 911 31.85 8.65 32.90
CA TYR A 911 31.08 9.50 31.98
C TYR A 911 29.63 9.02 31.81
N LYS A 912 29.14 8.02 32.53
CA LYS A 912 27.85 7.38 32.24
C LYS A 912 26.65 8.17 32.73
N ASN A 913 26.61 8.56 34.00
CA ASN A 913 25.45 9.26 34.58
C ASN A 913 25.85 10.52 35.37
N PRO A 914 25.67 11.73 34.79
CA PRO A 914 25.93 13.01 35.44
C PRO A 914 25.05 13.31 36.66
N PHE A 915 23.92 12.62 36.81
CA PHE A 915 23.01 12.80 37.94
C PHE A 915 23.39 11.93 39.14
N PHE A 916 24.28 10.96 38.95
CA PHE A 916 24.88 10.20 40.05
C PHE A 916 26.18 10.84 40.52
N GLU A 917 26.03 11.98 41.18
CA GLU A 917 27.11 12.90 41.57
C GLU A 917 28.25 12.20 42.32
N GLU A 918 27.94 11.30 43.24
CA GLU A 918 28.95 10.62 44.06
C GLU A 918 29.83 9.67 43.25
N ALA A 919 29.24 8.98 42.27
CA ALA A 919 29.95 8.08 41.39
C ALA A 919 30.90 8.85 40.46
N VAL A 920 30.43 9.97 39.90
CA VAL A 920 31.22 10.86 39.05
C VAL A 920 32.40 11.44 39.83
N ILE A 921 32.16 11.98 41.03
CA ILE A 921 33.20 12.59 41.86
C ILE A 921 34.23 11.55 42.30
N ALA A 922 33.81 10.35 42.71
CA ALA A 922 34.72 9.28 43.07
C ALA A 922 35.58 8.81 41.89
N ALA A 923 34.97 8.64 40.71
CA ALA A 923 35.71 8.29 39.50
C ALA A 923 36.72 9.38 39.10
N ALA A 924 36.32 10.65 39.16
CA ALA A 924 37.21 11.78 38.89
C ALA A 924 38.39 11.81 39.87
N ASN A 925 38.13 11.65 41.17
CA ASN A 925 39.16 11.64 42.20
C ASN A 925 40.16 10.49 42.01
N PHE A 926 39.67 9.27 41.72
CA PHE A 926 40.52 8.09 41.57
C PHE A 926 41.34 8.10 40.27
N LEU A 927 40.70 8.38 39.13
CA LEU A 927 41.36 8.42 37.82
C LEU A 927 42.29 9.63 37.71
N GLY A 928 41.95 10.72 38.39
CA GLY A 928 42.71 11.97 38.50
C GLY A 928 44.07 11.88 39.17
N ILE A 929 44.34 10.80 39.91
CA ILE A 929 45.64 10.58 40.60
C ILE A 929 46.79 10.55 39.59
N ASN A 930 46.57 9.93 38.43
CA ASN A 930 47.59 9.78 37.39
C ASN A 930 47.52 10.88 36.33
N ASP A 931 46.34 11.43 36.07
CA ASP A 931 46.12 12.49 35.09
C ASP A 931 45.09 13.50 35.62
N ARG A 932 45.58 14.68 36.03
CA ARG A 932 44.72 15.74 36.59
C ARG A 932 43.73 16.30 35.56
N PHE A 933 44.03 16.20 34.26
CA PHE A 933 43.11 16.66 33.21
C PHE A 933 41.97 15.68 32.98
N GLU A 934 42.17 14.39 33.23
CA GLU A 934 41.08 13.40 33.14
C GLU A 934 39.99 13.70 34.17
N ALA A 935 40.37 13.97 35.42
CA ALA A 935 39.42 14.38 36.45
C ALA A 935 38.67 15.68 36.10
N TYR A 936 39.37 16.65 35.48
CA TYR A 936 38.75 17.88 34.99
C TYR A 936 37.71 17.59 33.89
N ASN A 937 38.04 16.74 32.92
CA ASN A 937 37.14 16.39 31.82
C ASN A 937 35.89 15.63 32.29
N ILE A 938 36.05 14.70 33.25
CA ILE A 938 34.93 13.97 33.87
C ILE A 938 33.95 14.95 34.52
N LEU A 939 34.46 15.86 35.35
CA LEU A 939 33.63 16.82 36.08
C LEU A 939 32.99 17.86 35.16
N LEU A 940 33.73 18.37 34.17
CA LEU A 940 33.20 19.27 33.14
C LEU A 940 32.05 18.62 32.37
N SER A 941 32.25 17.36 31.93
CA SER A 941 31.23 16.62 31.19
C SER A 941 29.94 16.43 32.01
N ALA A 942 30.06 16.30 33.33
CA ALA A 942 28.91 16.16 34.21
C ALA A 942 28.18 17.50 34.46
N ILE A 943 28.92 18.59 34.70
CA ILE A 943 28.33 19.92 34.97
C ILE A 943 27.60 20.48 33.75
N GLU A 944 28.06 20.21 32.53
CA GLU A 944 27.34 20.63 31.32
C GLU A 944 25.92 20.06 31.21
N ILE A 945 25.61 18.94 31.90
CA ILE A 945 24.28 18.32 31.94
C ILE A 945 23.55 18.61 33.26
N ASN A 946 24.29 18.63 34.37
CA ASN A 946 23.78 18.87 35.71
C ASN A 946 24.44 20.12 36.34
N PRO A 947 24.20 21.32 35.78
CA PRO A 947 24.95 22.54 36.14
C PRO A 947 24.61 23.06 37.54
N ARG A 948 23.49 22.65 38.12
CA ARG A 948 23.02 23.11 39.45
C ARG A 948 23.36 22.16 40.59
N SER A 949 24.16 21.12 40.32
CA SER A 949 24.65 20.23 41.36
C SER A 949 25.71 20.92 42.20
N ILE A 950 25.38 21.19 43.48
CA ILE A 950 26.30 21.78 44.45
C ILE A 950 27.57 20.93 44.59
N LYS A 951 27.42 19.60 44.63
CA LYS A 951 28.55 18.68 44.82
C LYS A 951 29.49 18.67 43.61
N LEU A 952 28.93 18.60 42.40
CA LEU A 952 29.73 18.62 41.18
C LEU A 952 30.42 19.97 41.01
N LEU A 953 29.71 21.09 41.22
CA LEU A 953 30.29 22.44 41.17
C LEU A 953 31.48 22.57 42.13
N LYS A 954 31.32 22.17 43.39
CA LYS A 954 32.42 22.20 44.37
C LYS A 954 33.61 21.34 43.91
N ALA A 955 33.35 20.10 43.48
CA ALA A 955 34.41 19.21 42.99
C ALA A 955 35.15 19.79 41.78
N TYR A 956 34.41 20.38 40.83
CA TYR A 956 34.97 21.02 39.63
C TYR A 956 35.78 22.27 39.96
N ILE A 957 35.29 23.15 40.83
CA ILE A 957 36.02 24.35 41.27
C ILE A 957 37.37 23.97 41.88
N LEU A 958 37.39 22.97 42.77
CA LEU A 958 38.63 22.47 43.36
C LEU A 958 39.53 21.82 42.30
N GLN A 959 38.96 21.12 41.32
CA GLN A 959 39.74 20.52 40.24
C GLN A 959 40.34 21.58 39.32
N CYS A 960 39.61 22.63 38.97
CA CYS A 960 40.11 23.80 38.23
C CYS A 960 41.30 24.43 38.95
N ALA A 961 41.27 24.56 40.28
CA ALA A 961 42.42 25.04 41.06
C ALA A 961 43.63 24.12 40.89
N ARG A 962 43.45 22.78 40.93
CA ARG A 962 44.53 21.78 40.78
C ARG A 962 45.18 21.76 39.40
N VAL A 963 44.46 22.19 38.36
CA VAL A 963 44.96 22.34 36.97
C VAL A 963 45.19 23.80 36.57
N GLN A 964 45.18 24.74 37.55
CA GLN A 964 45.45 26.18 37.37
C GLN A 964 44.49 26.92 36.42
N LEU A 965 43.29 26.39 36.21
CA LEU A 965 42.22 27.01 35.41
C LEU A 965 41.37 27.97 36.26
N ASN A 966 42.01 28.94 36.91
CA ASN A 966 41.39 29.81 37.91
C ASN A 966 40.24 30.69 37.39
N SER A 967 40.24 31.05 36.10
CA SER A 967 39.13 31.80 35.50
C SER A 967 37.83 31.00 35.46
N TYR A 968 37.91 29.70 35.12
CA TYR A 968 36.77 28.79 35.10
C TYR A 968 36.24 28.53 36.51
N ALA A 969 37.15 28.36 37.49
CA ALA A 969 36.78 28.23 38.90
C ALA A 969 35.99 29.45 39.41
N ARG A 970 36.42 30.67 39.07
CA ARG A 970 35.72 31.90 39.48
C ARG A 970 34.31 32.00 38.90
N HIS A 971 34.13 31.63 37.64
CA HIS A 971 32.79 31.62 37.04
C HIS A 971 31.87 30.60 37.74
N SER A 972 32.37 29.39 38.00
CA SER A 972 31.60 28.36 38.73
C SER A 972 31.33 28.74 40.19
N LEU A 973 32.18 29.57 40.82
CA LEU A 973 31.93 30.11 42.16
C LEU A 973 30.74 31.08 42.17
N GLU A 974 30.56 31.91 41.12
CA GLU A 974 29.39 32.78 40.98
C GLU A 974 28.09 31.95 40.90
N GLU A 975 28.12 30.85 40.15
CA GLU A 975 26.98 29.91 40.06
C GLU A 975 26.71 29.23 41.41
N LEU A 976 27.74 28.78 42.11
CA LEU A 976 27.63 28.15 43.42
C LEU A 976 27.05 29.10 44.48
N GLN A 977 27.39 30.39 44.42
CA GLN A 977 26.95 31.40 45.39
C GLN A 977 25.43 31.50 45.48
N VAL A 978 24.73 31.34 44.35
CA VAL A 978 23.26 31.45 44.30
C VAL A 978 22.58 30.17 44.83
N LEU A 979 23.31 29.06 44.95
CA LEU A 979 22.78 27.75 45.30
C LEU A 979 22.98 27.37 46.78
N VAL A 980 23.92 28.00 47.48
CA VAL A 980 24.26 27.67 48.88
C VAL A 980 24.12 28.89 49.80
N SER A 981 24.00 28.65 51.11
CA SER A 981 23.96 29.75 52.09
C SER A 981 25.27 30.55 52.10
N ASP A 982 25.20 31.86 52.43
CA ASP A 982 26.38 32.72 52.54
C ASP A 982 27.47 32.14 53.44
N ASN A 983 27.08 31.49 54.54
CA ASN A 983 28.03 30.86 55.45
C ASN A 983 28.74 29.66 54.80
N SER A 984 27.98 28.78 54.14
CA SER A 984 28.53 27.63 53.41
C SER A 984 29.40 28.07 52.23
N TYR A 985 29.00 29.12 51.52
CA TYR A 985 29.77 29.70 50.42
C TYR A 985 31.12 30.23 50.92
N ASN A 986 31.11 31.09 51.95
CA ASN A 986 32.33 31.67 52.50
C ASN A 986 33.30 30.62 53.07
N GLN A 987 32.77 29.54 53.66
CA GLN A 987 33.59 28.42 54.12
C GLN A 987 34.28 27.70 52.96
N PHE A 988 33.55 27.43 51.87
CA PHE A 988 34.10 26.78 50.69
C PHE A 988 35.08 27.65 49.91
N VAL A 989 34.84 28.96 49.82
CA VAL A 989 35.77 29.92 49.19
C VAL A 989 37.13 29.91 49.90
N LYS A 990 37.15 29.86 51.23
CA LYS A 990 38.42 29.72 51.99
C LYS A 990 39.16 28.44 51.66
N GLU A 991 38.45 27.31 51.55
CA GLU A 991 39.04 26.03 51.15
C GLU A 991 39.65 26.11 49.74
N TYR A 992 38.94 26.74 48.81
CA TYR A 992 39.43 27.00 47.46
C TYR A 992 40.68 27.90 47.45
N GLU A 993 40.68 29.02 48.17
CA GLU A 993 41.82 29.94 48.26
C GLU A 993 43.06 29.27 48.88
N GLU A 994 42.86 28.46 49.93
CA GLU A 994 43.93 27.66 50.52
C GLU A 994 44.52 26.65 49.54
N LEU A 995 43.67 26.01 48.72
CA LEU A 995 44.11 25.06 47.70
C LEU A 995 44.88 25.76 46.58
N VAL A 996 44.40 26.89 46.08
CA VAL A 996 45.09 27.70 45.06
C VAL A 996 46.49 28.07 45.54
N LYS A 997 46.60 28.58 46.78
CA LYS A 997 47.90 28.92 47.38
C LYS A 997 48.85 27.73 47.45
N LYS A 998 48.36 26.55 47.87
CA LYS A 998 49.17 25.31 47.92
C LYS A 998 49.64 24.87 46.54
N VAL A 999 48.80 25.01 45.51
CA VAL A 999 49.16 24.63 44.13
C VAL A 999 50.19 25.60 43.56
N GLU A 1000 50.05 26.90 43.79
CA GLU A 1000 51.03 27.93 43.37
C GLU A 1000 52.38 27.74 44.08
N GLU A 1001 52.39 27.44 45.39
CA GLU A 1001 53.60 27.14 46.15
C GLU A 1001 54.30 25.86 45.69
N ALA A 1002 53.54 24.82 45.30
CA ALA A 1002 54.09 23.58 44.78
C ALA A 1002 54.76 23.76 43.40
N GLU A 1003 54.24 24.67 42.58
CA GLU A 1003 54.81 25.01 41.27
C GLU A 1003 56.07 25.87 41.38
N GLN A 1004 56.13 26.80 42.33
CA GLN A 1004 57.34 27.60 42.59
C GLN A 1004 58.52 26.77 43.13
N ASN A 1005 58.25 25.58 43.66
CA ASN A 1005 59.25 24.65 44.20
C ASN A 1005 59.69 23.55 43.21
N PHE A 1006 59.16 23.56 41.98
CA PHE A 1006 59.57 22.73 40.83
C PHE A 1006 60.34 23.58 39.82
#